data_AF-A0A521VW55-F1
#
_entry.id   AF-A0A521VW55-F1
#
_cell.length_a   1.000
_cell.length_b   1.000
_cell.length_c   1.000
_cell.angle_alpha   90.00
_cell.angle_beta   90.00
_cell.angle_gamma   90.00
#
_symmetry.space_group_name_H-M   'P 1'
#
loop_
_entity.id
_entity.type
_entity.pdbx_description
1 polymer ?
#
loop_
_entity_poly.entity_id
_entity_poly.type
_entity_poly.pdbx_seq_one_letter_code
_entity_poly.pdbx_strand_id
1 'polypeptide(L)'
;MENVRPNPPIFRLGIVMAGAVSAGAYTAGVMDYLLETLQHWEEAKRRNLRILEACGHNLEKAKHEGFDPSVPPHRVVIEVMAGASAGGMTAAVTAMSLLEGIPPFREGEDNAANRLYTSWVNLNDNAENVTFRQMLDTTDIEKEGLKSLLNSDPIDKIADRLHEVQIKKRLEDYGYLSPNMNLVLTLCSLRGIPIDISFNTKTAEPEPPQNEELEVVFVPKNEQRSTPVAHRMFLHKGVGQFCFAAEGQKTPPHVLRIDPAVQKQRQMLINAAKATGAFPIGLKFRKLQIPDASYIKAQVQRLFGIGDSGTFKINVEEGKPFEFVAVDGGAINNEPIGETDNIMEELFAADCANNTASPECKNFGVIMIDPFPDFDSTDSAQPIETLEQVPAKLLGAIRRQAMLKEGDIRQGFKGVDYTRGLIFPQKKNANGQGFKKTAIACGSLGGFGGFLSREFREHDFRLGRKNCQSFLRKYFAVKEDDNYDVLGRWTPEMKQRFSIIYEGDENTYLPIIPDTHMLEGANDPSKLQAPPDVAMSAAEVCAYYPGLRRRTEQIIKHFFNPPRSIYGRKRKVAAGPPNMDKQIHQMITRHTGSLFSKIAWLAIIALTIVILLPVLPVLLLLTVLPLLYIILVKIVAARVVRRTVLKTILQDLKDKELLRV
;
A
#
# COMPACT_ATOMS: atom_id res chain seq x y z
N MET A 1 37.52 28.26 -20.17
CA MET A 1 36.22 28.99 -20.15
C MET A 1 35.27 28.46 -21.22
N GLU A 2 35.28 27.17 -21.56
CA GLU A 2 34.30 26.60 -22.50
C GLU A 2 33.29 25.72 -21.76
N ASN A 3 32.04 26.19 -21.81
CA ASN A 3 30.80 25.41 -21.80
C ASN A 3 30.44 24.65 -20.51
N VAL A 4 30.20 25.40 -19.44
CA VAL A 4 29.13 25.01 -18.49
C VAL A 4 27.82 25.40 -19.18
N ARG A 5 26.97 24.44 -19.55
CA ARG A 5 25.60 24.76 -20.02
C ARG A 5 24.96 25.69 -18.97
N PRO A 6 24.25 26.76 -19.36
CA PRO A 6 23.61 27.66 -18.40
C PRO A 6 22.64 26.93 -17.46
N ASN A 7 22.13 25.77 -17.89
CA ASN A 7 21.38 24.83 -17.05
C ASN A 7 22.03 23.43 -17.08
N PRO A 8 22.39 22.84 -15.92
CA PRO A 8 22.86 21.46 -15.86
C PRO A 8 21.75 20.49 -16.27
N PRO A 9 22.10 19.33 -16.87
CA PRO A 9 21.10 18.33 -17.26
C PRO A 9 20.33 17.82 -16.03
N ILE A 10 19.05 17.54 -16.25
CA ILE A 10 18.12 17.04 -15.24
C ILE A 10 17.76 15.61 -15.59
N PHE A 11 17.99 14.70 -14.64
CA PHE A 11 17.47 13.35 -14.65
C PHE A 11 16.22 13.27 -13.75
N ARG A 12 15.08 12.88 -14.31
CA ARG A 12 13.83 12.73 -13.54
C ARG A 12 13.74 11.34 -12.93
N LEU A 13 13.34 11.25 -11.67
CA LEU A 13 13.29 10.00 -10.91
C LEU A 13 11.89 9.72 -10.38
N GLY A 14 11.38 8.53 -10.69
CA GLY A 14 10.23 7.92 -10.02
C GLY A 14 10.71 6.94 -8.95
N ILE A 15 10.08 6.96 -7.77
CA ILE A 15 10.35 6.00 -6.70
C ILE A 15 9.11 5.15 -6.49
N VAL A 16 9.22 3.83 -6.68
CA VAL A 16 8.17 2.86 -6.46
C VAL A 16 8.49 2.07 -5.20
N MET A 17 7.58 2.04 -4.23
CA MET A 17 7.74 1.32 -2.98
C MET A 17 6.71 0.20 -2.88
N ALA A 18 7.18 -1.05 -2.94
CA ALA A 18 6.33 -2.22 -2.90
C ALA A 18 5.64 -2.41 -1.53
N GLY A 19 4.55 -3.16 -1.52
CA GLY A 19 3.86 -3.53 -0.30
C GLY A 19 4.63 -4.55 0.54
N ALA A 20 4.78 -4.27 1.83
CA ALA A 20 5.66 -5.06 2.70
C ALA A 20 5.20 -5.21 4.17
N VAL A 21 3.94 -4.88 4.49
CA VAL A 21 3.38 -4.95 5.85
C VAL A 21 4.30 -4.30 6.91
N SER A 22 4.98 -5.06 7.78
CA SER A 22 5.88 -4.50 8.81
C SER A 22 7.32 -4.32 8.32
N ALA A 23 7.68 -4.91 7.17
CA ALA A 23 8.97 -4.69 6.50
C ALA A 23 9.07 -3.32 5.81
N GLY A 24 8.07 -2.44 5.97
CA GLY A 24 8.22 -1.01 5.65
C GLY A 24 9.41 -0.34 6.38
N ALA A 25 9.91 -0.93 7.47
CA ALA A 25 11.17 -0.52 8.09
C ALA A 25 12.37 -0.59 7.14
N TYR A 26 12.46 -1.63 6.30
CA TYR A 26 13.49 -1.72 5.26
C TYR A 26 13.35 -0.59 4.24
N THR A 27 12.13 -0.40 3.71
CA THR A 27 11.84 0.67 2.74
C THR A 27 12.15 2.04 3.30
N ALA A 28 11.80 2.30 4.56
CA ALA A 28 12.10 3.53 5.27
C ALA A 28 13.61 3.75 5.43
N GLY A 29 14.38 2.70 5.71
CA GLY A 29 15.84 2.76 5.73
C GLY A 29 16.46 3.08 4.37
N VAL A 30 15.92 2.51 3.29
CA VAL A 30 16.34 2.86 1.93
C VAL A 30 16.07 4.34 1.63
N MET A 31 14.86 4.82 1.94
CA MET A 31 14.48 6.22 1.74
C MET A 31 15.32 7.18 2.58
N ASP A 32 15.62 6.82 3.83
CA ASP A 32 16.44 7.61 4.73
C ASP A 32 17.86 7.82 4.16
N TYR A 33 18.52 6.75 3.69
CA TYR A 33 19.86 6.89 3.08
C TYR A 33 19.82 7.60 1.73
N LEU A 34 18.82 7.33 0.89
CA LEU A 34 18.67 8.00 -0.40
C LEU A 34 18.55 9.52 -0.24
N LEU A 35 17.67 9.96 0.67
CA LEU A 35 17.48 11.38 0.96
C LEU A 35 18.71 12.00 1.61
N GLU A 36 19.39 11.28 2.50
CA GLU A 36 20.67 11.74 3.07
C GLU A 36 21.72 11.97 1.98
N THR A 37 21.91 11.01 1.07
CA THR A 37 22.89 11.12 -0.03
C THR A 37 22.54 12.27 -0.97
N LEU A 38 21.27 12.43 -1.36
CA LEU A 38 20.82 13.54 -2.21
C LEU A 38 21.02 14.89 -1.53
N GLN A 39 20.69 15.01 -0.25
CA GLN A 39 20.90 16.23 0.52
C GLN A 39 22.38 16.58 0.65
N HIS A 40 23.23 15.60 0.97
CA HIS A 40 24.67 15.80 1.09
C HIS A 40 25.30 16.24 -0.24
N TRP A 41 24.86 15.66 -1.36
CA TRP A 41 25.30 16.07 -2.70
C TRP A 41 24.84 17.49 -3.07
N GLU A 42 23.59 17.87 -2.79
CA GLU A 42 23.12 19.25 -3.00
C GLU A 42 23.88 20.27 -2.14
N GLU A 43 24.22 19.92 -0.90
CA GLU A 43 25.04 20.76 -0.03
C GLU A 43 26.46 20.94 -0.55
N ALA A 44 27.07 19.87 -1.08
CA ALA A 44 28.38 19.93 -1.73
C ALA A 44 28.35 20.84 -2.97
N LYS A 45 27.32 20.73 -3.82
CA LYS A 45 27.11 21.62 -4.98
C LYS A 45 26.97 23.08 -4.56
N ARG A 46 26.13 23.36 -3.54
CA ARG A 46 25.95 24.72 -2.99
C ARG A 46 27.24 25.29 -2.40
N ARG A 47 28.04 24.47 -1.72
CA ARG A 47 29.35 24.87 -1.18
C ARG A 47 30.30 25.27 -2.31
N ASN A 48 30.44 24.43 -3.33
CA ASN A 48 31.27 24.73 -4.49
C ASN A 48 30.85 26.02 -5.20
N LEU A 49 29.54 26.24 -5.39
CA LEU A 49 29.03 27.45 -6.01
C LEU A 49 29.41 28.70 -5.20
N ARG A 50 29.20 28.69 -3.88
CA ARG A 50 29.57 29.82 -2.99
C ARG A 50 31.05 30.14 -3.04
N ILE A 51 31.92 29.12 -3.03
CA ILE A 51 33.37 29.31 -3.12
C ILE A 51 33.75 29.92 -4.47
N LEU A 52 33.15 29.41 -5.55
CA LEU A 52 33.40 29.92 -6.90
C LEU A 52 32.96 31.39 -7.05
N GLU A 53 31.79 31.75 -6.52
CA GLU A 53 31.28 33.13 -6.49
C GLU A 53 32.19 34.04 -5.67
N ALA A 54 32.62 33.63 -4.47
CA ALA A 54 33.56 34.38 -3.63
C ALA A 54 34.94 34.58 -4.31
N CYS A 55 35.30 33.69 -5.24
CA CYS A 55 36.53 33.76 -6.02
C CYS A 55 36.38 34.53 -7.34
N GLY A 56 35.25 35.20 -7.58
CA GLY A 56 35.00 35.92 -8.84
C GLY A 56 34.94 35.01 -10.06
N HIS A 57 34.41 33.79 -9.87
CA HIS A 57 34.37 32.71 -10.88
C HIS A 57 35.73 32.25 -11.41
N ASN A 58 36.83 32.56 -10.71
CA ASN A 58 38.15 32.02 -11.01
C ASN A 58 38.29 30.61 -10.40
N LEU A 59 38.26 29.59 -11.26
CA LEU A 59 38.31 28.18 -10.83
C LEU A 59 39.62 27.81 -10.12
N GLU A 60 40.76 28.32 -10.57
CA GLU A 60 42.06 28.02 -9.94
C GLU A 60 42.12 28.60 -8.53
N LYS A 61 41.67 29.85 -8.37
CA LYS A 61 41.52 30.46 -7.04
C LYS A 61 40.52 29.66 -6.18
N ALA A 62 39.38 29.28 -6.74
CA ALA A 62 38.36 28.51 -6.03
C ALA A 62 38.88 27.15 -5.52
N LYS A 63 39.68 26.44 -6.33
CA LYS A 63 40.35 25.18 -5.92
C LYS A 63 41.25 25.40 -4.70
N HIS A 64 42.02 26.49 -4.67
CA HIS A 64 42.84 26.85 -3.52
C HIS A 64 42.01 27.19 -2.26
N GLU A 65 40.79 27.70 -2.44
CA GLU A 65 39.85 28.07 -1.35
C GLU A 65 38.89 26.93 -0.95
N GLY A 66 39.15 25.69 -1.40
CA GLY A 66 38.40 24.50 -0.98
C GLY A 66 37.24 24.08 -1.89
N PHE A 67 37.19 24.56 -3.13
CA PHE A 67 36.31 24.00 -4.16
C PHE A 67 36.69 22.54 -4.44
N ASP A 68 35.72 21.63 -4.37
CA ASP A 68 35.91 20.21 -4.65
C ASP A 68 35.59 19.90 -6.14
N PRO A 69 36.58 19.71 -7.02
CA PRO A 69 36.34 19.45 -8.44
C PRO A 69 35.70 18.09 -8.73
N SER A 70 35.65 17.19 -7.75
CA SER A 70 35.06 15.87 -7.93
C SER A 70 33.53 15.88 -7.81
N VAL A 71 32.89 16.95 -7.36
CA VAL A 71 31.43 17.02 -7.17
C VAL A 71 30.71 17.23 -8.51
N PRO A 72 29.94 16.23 -9.01
CA PRO A 72 29.25 16.37 -10.30
C PRO A 72 28.14 17.43 -10.23
N PRO A 73 27.97 18.26 -11.29
CA PRO A 73 27.03 19.39 -11.27
C PRO A 73 25.61 19.03 -11.74
N HIS A 74 25.38 17.83 -12.28
CA HIS A 74 24.08 17.43 -12.79
C HIS A 74 23.02 17.34 -11.69
N ARG A 75 21.75 17.25 -12.11
CA ARG A 75 20.61 17.26 -11.20
C ARG A 75 19.81 15.98 -11.33
N VAL A 76 19.35 15.47 -10.19
CA VAL A 76 18.35 14.40 -10.12
C VAL A 76 17.14 14.96 -9.41
N VAL A 77 15.95 14.86 -9.99
CA VAL A 77 14.72 15.40 -9.42
C VAL A 77 13.71 14.27 -9.24
N ILE A 78 13.29 14.03 -8.00
CA ILE A 78 12.21 13.09 -7.69
C ILE A 78 10.88 13.75 -8.08
N GLU A 79 10.27 13.20 -9.13
CA GLU A 79 8.96 13.66 -9.63
C GLU A 79 7.81 12.89 -9.00
N VAL A 80 8.04 11.62 -8.66
CA VAL A 80 6.99 10.71 -8.21
C VAL A 80 7.49 9.86 -7.05
N MET A 81 6.70 9.80 -5.98
CA MET A 81 6.78 8.75 -4.97
C MET A 81 5.48 7.94 -5.02
N ALA A 82 5.58 6.66 -5.36
CA ALA A 82 4.44 5.77 -5.48
C ALA A 82 4.59 4.58 -4.53
N GLY A 83 3.49 4.09 -3.95
CA GLY A 83 3.56 2.87 -3.17
C GLY A 83 2.23 2.19 -2.86
N ALA A 84 2.34 0.95 -2.41
CA ALA A 84 1.23 0.12 -1.93
C ALA A 84 1.49 -0.33 -0.48
N SER A 85 0.45 -0.54 0.32
CA SER A 85 0.60 -1.05 1.69
C SER A 85 1.63 -0.24 2.50
N ALA A 86 2.56 -0.93 3.15
CA ALA A 86 3.71 -0.33 3.83
C ALA A 86 4.53 0.64 2.97
N GLY A 87 4.72 0.35 1.68
CA GLY A 87 5.41 1.24 0.75
C GLY A 87 4.63 2.55 0.53
N GLY A 88 3.30 2.47 0.38
CA GLY A 88 2.43 3.64 0.26
C GLY A 88 2.41 4.47 1.54
N MET A 89 2.37 3.81 2.70
CA MET A 89 2.52 4.49 4.00
C MET A 89 3.89 5.18 4.12
N THR A 90 4.97 4.52 3.70
CA THR A 90 6.32 5.10 3.70
C THR A 90 6.40 6.30 2.76
N ALA A 91 5.77 6.25 1.59
CA ALA A 91 5.67 7.37 0.66
C ALA A 91 5.00 8.60 1.32
N ALA A 92 3.85 8.39 1.97
CA ALA A 92 3.13 9.45 2.66
C ALA A 92 3.90 10.02 3.86
N VAL A 93 4.52 9.15 4.68
CA VAL A 93 5.38 9.56 5.80
C VAL A 93 6.56 10.37 5.29
N THR A 94 7.23 9.92 4.23
CA THR A 94 8.37 10.61 3.63
C THR A 94 7.96 12.00 3.15
N ALA A 95 6.92 12.09 2.32
CA ALA A 95 6.47 13.33 1.71
C ALA A 95 6.06 14.38 2.76
N MET A 96 5.34 13.96 3.81
CA MET A 96 4.98 14.87 4.91
C MET A 96 6.19 15.26 5.76
N SER A 97 7.09 14.32 6.06
CA SER A 97 8.24 14.59 6.94
C SER A 97 9.28 15.51 6.28
N LEU A 98 9.37 15.52 4.95
CA LEU A 98 10.20 16.47 4.20
C LEU A 98 9.81 17.93 4.45
N LEU A 99 8.53 18.21 4.73
CA LEU A 99 8.03 19.55 5.04
C LEU A 99 8.47 20.05 6.43
N GLU A 100 8.80 19.15 7.34
CA GLU A 100 9.42 19.49 8.62
C GLU A 100 10.95 19.52 8.52
N GLY A 101 11.51 18.71 7.63
CA GLY A 101 12.92 18.40 7.55
C GLY A 101 13.22 17.06 8.23
N ILE A 102 13.87 16.15 7.51
CA ILE A 102 14.20 14.81 8.01
C ILE A 102 15.67 14.81 8.41
N PRO A 103 16.01 14.75 9.71
CA PRO A 103 17.38 14.49 10.13
C PRO A 103 17.74 13.03 9.76
N PRO A 104 18.90 12.78 9.12
CA PRO A 104 19.32 11.44 8.78
C PRO A 104 19.49 10.57 10.03
N PHE A 105 19.23 9.26 9.92
CA PHE A 105 19.51 8.37 11.04
C PHE A 105 21.01 8.34 11.40
N ARG A 106 21.29 8.20 12.70
CA ARG A 106 22.63 8.07 13.27
C ARG A 106 22.65 6.91 14.26
N GLU A 107 23.57 5.96 14.08
CA GLU A 107 23.67 4.79 14.94
C GLU A 107 24.16 5.17 16.35
N GLY A 108 23.49 4.68 17.39
CA GLY A 108 23.83 4.97 18.78
C GLY A 108 23.31 6.33 19.30
N GLU A 109 22.65 7.12 18.47
CA GLU A 109 22.05 8.41 18.85
C GLU A 109 20.52 8.30 19.03
N ASP A 110 19.92 9.32 19.64
CA ASP A 110 18.47 9.45 19.69
C ASP A 110 17.92 9.89 18.32
N ASN A 111 17.16 9.00 17.70
CA ASN A 111 16.56 9.21 16.38
C ASN A 111 15.07 9.62 16.46
N ALA A 112 14.62 10.18 17.59
CA ALA A 112 13.23 10.59 17.80
C ALA A 112 12.74 11.67 16.80
N ALA A 113 13.64 12.50 16.28
CA ALA A 113 13.29 13.50 15.25
C ALA A 113 13.18 12.91 13.83
N ASN A 114 13.72 11.71 13.59
CA ASN A 114 13.61 11.04 12.30
C ASN A 114 12.27 10.32 12.19
N ARG A 115 11.30 10.96 11.52
CA ARG A 115 9.93 10.42 11.41
C ARG A 115 9.83 9.10 10.66
N LEU A 116 10.76 8.80 9.75
CA LEU A 116 10.82 7.48 9.09
C LEU A 116 11.18 6.41 10.12
N TYR A 117 12.24 6.65 10.90
CA TYR A 117 12.68 5.76 11.97
C TYR A 117 11.61 5.62 13.07
N THR A 118 10.99 6.72 13.53
CA THR A 118 9.96 6.62 14.58
C THR A 118 8.68 5.92 14.10
N SER A 119 8.32 6.10 12.83
CA SER A 119 7.09 5.51 12.28
C SER A 119 7.24 4.02 12.01
N TRP A 120 8.46 3.55 11.68
CA TRP A 120 8.70 2.18 11.26
C TRP A 120 9.54 1.34 12.22
N VAL A 121 10.48 1.93 12.95
CA VAL A 121 11.29 1.22 13.96
C VAL A 121 10.63 1.29 15.32
N ASN A 122 10.28 2.50 15.79
CA ASN A 122 9.64 2.64 17.10
C ASN A 122 8.15 2.22 17.07
N LEU A 123 7.49 2.26 15.90
CA LEU A 123 6.05 2.01 15.75
C LEU A 123 5.26 2.74 16.86
N ASN A 124 4.32 2.05 17.52
CA ASN A 124 3.61 2.54 18.70
C ASN A 124 4.14 1.96 20.01
N ASP A 125 5.40 1.51 20.03
CA ASP A 125 6.03 1.00 21.24
C ASP A 125 6.13 2.11 22.29
N ASN A 126 5.91 1.76 23.55
CA ASN A 126 6.09 2.65 24.70
C ASN A 126 6.72 1.87 25.87
N ALA A 127 7.01 2.56 26.97
CA ALA A 127 7.66 1.98 28.13
C ALA A 127 6.90 0.77 28.74
N GLU A 128 5.58 0.71 28.56
CA GLU A 128 4.74 -0.33 29.15
C GLU A 128 4.50 -1.50 28.20
N ASN A 129 4.38 -1.25 26.89
CA ASN A 129 3.95 -2.24 25.92
C ASN A 129 4.53 -2.01 24.52
N VAL A 130 5.04 -3.08 23.91
CA VAL A 130 5.31 -3.13 22.47
C VAL A 130 4.02 -3.16 21.65
N THR A 131 4.10 -2.69 20.42
CA THR A 131 2.97 -2.53 19.49
C THR A 131 2.14 -3.80 19.35
N PHE A 132 2.78 -4.97 19.23
CA PHE A 132 2.04 -6.23 19.08
C PHE A 132 1.17 -6.56 20.30
N ARG A 133 1.60 -6.25 21.54
CA ARG A 133 0.74 -6.44 22.72
C ARG A 133 -0.50 -5.56 22.67
N GLN A 134 -0.35 -4.33 22.18
CA GLN A 134 -1.46 -3.40 22.00
C GLN A 134 -2.43 -3.89 20.91
N MET A 135 -1.91 -4.47 19.83
CA MET A 135 -2.72 -5.09 18.77
C MET A 135 -3.51 -6.32 19.27
N LEU A 136 -3.06 -6.97 20.34
CA LEU A 136 -3.73 -8.10 20.99
C LEU A 136 -4.72 -7.69 22.09
N ASP A 137 -4.85 -6.41 22.40
CA ASP A 137 -5.85 -5.90 23.35
C ASP A 137 -7.28 -6.08 22.80
N THR A 138 -8.32 -6.07 23.65
CA THR A 138 -9.73 -6.34 23.26
C THR A 138 -10.63 -5.11 23.29
N THR A 139 -10.10 -3.94 23.66
CA THR A 139 -10.88 -2.71 23.82
C THR A 139 -11.57 -2.23 22.54
N ASP A 140 -11.00 -2.51 21.36
CA ASP A 140 -11.61 -2.21 20.06
C ASP A 140 -12.91 -3.00 19.83
N ILE A 141 -12.90 -4.30 20.14
CA ILE A 141 -14.05 -5.19 19.99
C ILE A 141 -15.16 -4.79 20.98
N GLU A 142 -14.78 -4.42 22.20
CA GLU A 142 -15.71 -4.02 23.26
C GLU A 142 -16.41 -2.69 22.95
N LYS A 143 -15.70 -1.73 22.35
CA LYS A 143 -16.23 -0.40 22.02
C LYS A 143 -17.02 -0.36 20.71
N GLU A 144 -16.50 -0.98 19.65
CA GLU A 144 -17.01 -0.79 18.27
C GLU A 144 -17.55 -2.07 17.62
N GLY A 145 -17.42 -3.20 18.30
CA GLY A 145 -17.65 -4.53 17.73
C GLY A 145 -16.48 -5.03 16.88
N LEU A 146 -16.58 -6.25 16.38
CA LEU A 146 -15.49 -6.87 15.61
C LEU A 146 -15.35 -6.21 14.22
N LYS A 147 -14.29 -5.40 14.04
CA LYS A 147 -13.94 -4.79 12.74
C LYS A 147 -12.75 -5.46 12.05
N SER A 148 -11.87 -6.11 12.81
CA SER A 148 -10.63 -6.73 12.33
C SER A 148 -10.09 -7.77 13.32
N LEU A 149 -9.23 -8.67 12.84
CA LEU A 149 -8.61 -9.70 13.68
C LEU A 149 -7.58 -9.14 14.67
N LEU A 150 -6.96 -8.00 14.39
CA LEU A 150 -6.04 -7.28 15.29
C LEU A 150 -6.56 -5.88 15.61
N ASN A 151 -6.27 -5.39 16.83
CA ASN A 151 -6.63 -4.05 17.23
C ASN A 151 -5.80 -3.07 16.39
N SER A 152 -6.49 -2.22 15.64
CA SER A 152 -5.87 -1.28 14.70
C SER A 152 -5.57 0.09 15.31
N ASP A 153 -6.01 0.37 16.54
CA ASP A 153 -5.72 1.61 17.28
C ASP A 153 -4.23 1.98 17.33
N PRO A 154 -3.28 1.05 17.62
CA PRO A 154 -1.86 1.40 17.59
C PRO A 154 -1.37 1.80 16.20
N ILE A 155 -1.91 1.22 15.13
CA ILE A 155 -1.57 1.59 13.75
C ILE A 155 -2.15 2.96 13.41
N ASP A 156 -3.38 3.23 13.86
CA ASP A 156 -4.02 4.53 13.68
C ASP A 156 -3.21 5.64 14.37
N LYS A 157 -2.73 5.39 15.59
CA LYS A 157 -1.85 6.32 16.33
C LYS A 157 -0.55 6.63 15.60
N ILE A 158 0.07 5.66 14.90
CA ILE A 158 1.28 5.91 14.11
C ILE A 158 0.97 6.89 12.97
N ALA A 159 -0.10 6.64 12.21
CA ALA A 159 -0.49 7.51 11.11
C ALA A 159 -0.95 8.89 11.59
N ASP A 160 -1.61 8.98 12.75
CA ASP A 160 -2.10 10.24 13.31
C ASP A 160 -0.96 11.18 13.75
N ARG A 161 0.26 10.67 14.01
CA ARG A 161 1.45 11.52 14.23
C ARG A 161 1.78 12.40 13.03
N LEU A 162 1.31 12.07 11.83
CA LEU A 162 1.47 12.94 10.66
C LEU A 162 0.66 14.25 10.79
N HIS A 163 -0.34 14.32 11.67
CA HIS A 163 -0.98 15.58 12.01
C HIS A 163 -0.06 16.52 12.77
N GLU A 164 0.91 15.99 13.51
CA GLU A 164 1.86 16.75 14.34
C GLU A 164 3.03 17.35 13.53
N VAL A 165 3.12 17.02 12.23
CA VAL A 165 4.14 17.56 11.33
C VAL A 165 4.02 19.08 11.27
N GLN A 166 5.12 19.74 11.63
CA GLN A 166 5.28 21.19 11.56
C GLN A 166 5.85 21.56 10.20
N ILE A 167 5.11 22.34 9.41
CA ILE A 167 5.56 22.79 8.10
C ILE A 167 6.60 23.90 8.32
N LYS A 168 7.87 23.56 8.14
CA LYS A 168 9.04 24.46 8.29
C LYS A 168 9.73 24.72 6.96
N LYS A 169 9.53 23.84 5.99
CA LYS A 169 10.16 23.83 4.67
C LYS A 169 9.11 23.62 3.58
N ARG A 170 9.49 23.95 2.35
CA ARG A 170 8.75 23.65 1.13
C ARG A 170 9.52 22.62 0.30
N LEU A 171 8.83 21.93 -0.59
CA LEU A 171 9.50 20.97 -1.49
C LEU A 171 10.52 21.67 -2.40
N GLU A 172 10.26 22.91 -2.79
CA GLU A 172 11.17 23.76 -3.58
C GLU A 172 12.50 24.08 -2.88
N ASP A 173 12.59 23.93 -1.55
CA ASP A 173 13.84 24.11 -0.81
C ASP A 173 14.85 22.98 -1.07
N TYR A 174 14.40 21.87 -1.67
CA TYR A 174 15.20 20.71 -1.99
C TYR A 174 15.47 20.66 -3.50
N GLY A 175 16.73 20.87 -3.90
CA GLY A 175 17.14 20.87 -5.31
C GLY A 175 16.88 19.55 -6.07
N TYR A 176 16.62 18.47 -5.32
CA TYR A 176 16.33 17.12 -5.79
C TYR A 176 14.85 16.70 -5.71
N LEU A 177 13.92 17.61 -5.35
CA LEU A 177 12.49 17.34 -5.34
C LEU A 177 11.76 18.25 -6.32
N SER A 178 10.76 17.69 -6.99
CA SER A 178 9.83 18.50 -7.77
C SER A 178 8.95 19.32 -6.83
N PRO A 179 8.75 20.64 -7.07
CA PRO A 179 7.78 21.42 -6.30
C PRO A 179 6.35 20.89 -6.49
N ASN A 180 6.10 20.22 -7.63
CA ASN A 180 4.85 19.59 -8.01
C ASN A 180 4.89 18.06 -7.88
N MET A 181 5.69 17.53 -6.95
CA MET A 181 5.87 16.08 -6.78
C MET A 181 4.52 15.35 -6.69
N ASN A 182 4.42 14.23 -7.41
CA ASN A 182 3.28 13.34 -7.33
C ASN A 182 3.49 12.31 -6.23
N LEU A 183 2.48 12.11 -5.40
CA LEU A 183 2.40 11.05 -4.41
C LEU A 183 1.28 10.09 -4.80
N VAL A 184 1.61 8.85 -5.13
CA VAL A 184 0.66 7.86 -5.65
C VAL A 184 0.48 6.74 -4.64
N LEU A 185 -0.75 6.57 -4.14
CA LEU A 185 -1.10 5.49 -3.20
C LEU A 185 -2.06 4.50 -3.86
N THR A 186 -1.71 3.22 -3.87
CA THR A 186 -2.65 2.19 -4.35
C THR A 186 -3.72 1.91 -3.28
N LEU A 187 -4.95 1.74 -3.72
CA LEU A 187 -6.11 1.48 -2.88
C LEU A 187 -6.94 0.34 -3.50
N CYS A 188 -7.62 -0.44 -2.66
CA CYS A 188 -8.58 -1.43 -3.12
C CYS A 188 -9.99 -1.04 -2.65
N SER A 189 -10.88 -0.72 -3.59
CA SER A 189 -12.27 -0.37 -3.30
C SER A 189 -13.15 -1.61 -3.28
N LEU A 190 -13.84 -1.87 -2.17
CA LEU A 190 -14.83 -2.97 -2.09
C LEU A 190 -16.14 -2.64 -2.82
N ARG A 191 -16.39 -1.37 -3.13
CA ARG A 191 -17.58 -0.94 -3.88
C ARG A 191 -17.46 -1.28 -5.38
N GLY A 192 -16.25 -1.17 -5.93
CA GLY A 192 -15.99 -1.23 -7.37
C GLY A 192 -16.54 0.01 -8.12
N ILE A 193 -15.93 0.33 -9.25
CA ILE A 193 -16.40 1.37 -10.18
C ILE A 193 -17.08 0.66 -11.36
N PRO A 194 -18.39 0.85 -11.59
CA PRO A 194 -19.09 0.17 -12.67
C PRO A 194 -18.70 0.75 -14.03
N ILE A 195 -18.26 -0.14 -14.93
CA ILE A 195 -17.86 0.17 -16.31
C ILE A 195 -18.75 -0.65 -17.23
N ASP A 196 -19.39 0.02 -18.18
CA ASP A 196 -20.23 -0.63 -19.19
C ASP A 196 -19.51 -0.67 -20.53
N ILE A 197 -19.51 -1.86 -21.15
CA ILE A 197 -19.06 -2.07 -22.52
C ILE A 197 -20.29 -2.44 -23.35
N SER A 198 -20.60 -1.59 -24.31
CA SER A 198 -21.68 -1.81 -25.26
C SER A 198 -21.12 -2.40 -26.55
N PHE A 199 -21.75 -3.47 -27.02
CA PHE A 199 -21.41 -4.11 -28.29
C PHE A 199 -22.38 -3.63 -29.36
N ASN A 200 -21.89 -3.52 -30.59
CA ASN A 200 -22.72 -3.13 -31.72
C ASN A 200 -23.57 -4.31 -32.22
N THR A 201 -24.46 -4.80 -31.35
CA THR A 201 -25.42 -5.84 -31.68
C THR A 201 -26.77 -5.17 -31.92
N LYS A 202 -27.25 -5.20 -33.18
CA LYS A 202 -28.63 -4.81 -33.47
C LYS A 202 -29.55 -5.83 -32.81
N THR A 203 -30.17 -5.49 -31.69
CA THR A 203 -31.31 -6.26 -31.19
C THR A 203 -32.42 -6.15 -32.23
N ALA A 204 -32.90 -7.29 -32.73
CA ALA A 204 -34.12 -7.33 -33.52
C ALA A 204 -35.23 -6.66 -32.71
N GLU A 205 -35.98 -5.76 -33.36
CA GLU A 205 -37.17 -5.18 -32.76
C GLU A 205 -38.08 -6.34 -32.33
N PRO A 206 -38.65 -6.33 -31.12
CA PRO A 206 -39.74 -7.25 -30.84
C PRO A 206 -40.80 -7.02 -31.91
N GLU A 207 -41.18 -8.06 -32.65
CA GLU A 207 -42.23 -7.94 -33.65
C GLU A 207 -43.46 -7.31 -32.97
N PRO A 208 -44.07 -6.28 -33.58
CA PRO A 208 -45.26 -5.69 -33.02
C PRO A 208 -46.30 -6.80 -32.83
N PRO A 209 -46.98 -6.86 -31.67
CA PRO A 209 -48.02 -7.84 -31.46
C PRO A 209 -49.05 -7.74 -32.60
N GLN A 210 -49.34 -8.87 -33.25
CA GLN A 210 -50.25 -8.95 -34.41
C GLN A 210 -51.73 -8.74 -34.05
N ASN A 211 -52.04 -8.17 -32.88
CA ASN A 211 -53.41 -7.88 -32.47
C ASN A 211 -53.61 -6.37 -32.35
N GLU A 212 -54.46 -5.88 -33.23
CA GLU A 212 -54.96 -4.52 -33.32
C GLU A 212 -55.62 -4.07 -32.00
N GLU A 213 -55.58 -2.75 -31.77
CA GLU A 213 -56.17 -1.98 -30.66
C GLU A 213 -55.33 -1.89 -29.37
N LEU A 214 -54.30 -1.04 -29.38
CA LEU A 214 -53.88 -0.27 -28.20
C LEU A 214 -53.13 1.00 -28.67
N GLU A 215 -53.50 2.15 -28.10
CA GLU A 215 -53.07 3.50 -28.49
C GLU A 215 -51.56 3.65 -28.69
N VAL A 216 -51.18 4.22 -29.83
CA VAL A 216 -49.81 4.63 -30.15
C VAL A 216 -49.45 5.86 -29.31
N VAL A 217 -48.80 5.64 -28.17
CA VAL A 217 -48.07 6.70 -27.47
C VAL A 217 -46.84 7.06 -28.33
N PHE A 218 -46.90 8.21 -28.98
CA PHE A 218 -45.74 8.79 -29.67
C PHE A 218 -44.63 9.11 -28.65
N VAL A 219 -43.61 8.26 -28.59
CA VAL A 219 -42.34 8.58 -27.93
C VAL A 219 -41.49 9.44 -28.91
N PRO A 220 -41.01 10.63 -28.52
CA PRO A 220 -40.23 11.49 -29.41
C PRO A 220 -38.93 10.81 -29.88
N LYS A 221 -38.61 10.98 -31.17
CA LYS A 221 -37.48 10.38 -31.90
C LYS A 221 -36.06 10.83 -31.49
N ASN A 222 -35.87 11.35 -30.28
CA ASN A 222 -34.58 11.88 -29.81
C ASN A 222 -33.93 11.11 -28.65
N GLU A 223 -34.49 9.98 -28.21
CA GLU A 223 -33.74 9.08 -27.35
C GLU A 223 -32.80 8.25 -28.22
N GLN A 224 -31.49 8.52 -28.10
CA GLN A 224 -30.44 7.64 -28.57
C GLN A 224 -30.81 6.21 -28.20
N ARG A 225 -31.21 5.41 -29.21
CA ARG A 225 -31.49 3.98 -29.07
C ARG A 225 -30.37 3.38 -28.23
N SER A 226 -30.68 3.04 -26.97
CA SER A 226 -29.69 2.48 -26.07
C SER A 226 -29.22 1.16 -26.67
N THR A 227 -27.99 1.13 -27.20
CA THR A 227 -27.30 -0.13 -27.45
C THR A 227 -27.40 -0.95 -26.16
N PRO A 228 -27.81 -2.22 -26.20
CA PRO A 228 -27.86 -3.03 -24.99
C PRO A 228 -26.49 -2.99 -24.32
N VAL A 229 -26.44 -2.65 -23.02
CA VAL A 229 -25.24 -2.84 -22.21
C VAL A 229 -25.00 -4.33 -22.15
N ALA A 230 -24.12 -4.83 -23.02
CA ALA A 230 -23.91 -6.27 -23.13
C ALA A 230 -22.98 -6.79 -22.03
N HIS A 231 -22.16 -5.93 -21.42
CA HIS A 231 -21.25 -6.32 -20.36
C HIS A 231 -20.97 -5.20 -19.36
N ARG A 232 -21.27 -5.44 -18.07
CA ARG A 232 -20.91 -4.55 -16.95
C ARG A 232 -19.81 -5.19 -16.11
N MET A 233 -18.72 -4.46 -15.91
CA MET A 233 -17.57 -4.84 -15.10
C MET A 233 -17.43 -3.89 -13.90
N PHE A 234 -16.72 -4.32 -12.87
CA PHE A 234 -16.42 -3.49 -11.70
C PHE A 234 -14.91 -3.37 -11.52
N LEU A 235 -14.39 -2.14 -11.65
CA LEU A 235 -12.99 -1.86 -11.37
C LEU A 235 -12.80 -1.65 -9.86
N HIS A 236 -12.07 -2.56 -9.22
CA HIS A 236 -11.76 -2.49 -7.79
C HIS A 236 -10.42 -1.81 -7.48
N LYS A 237 -9.55 -1.69 -8.48
CA LYS A 237 -8.29 -0.93 -8.38
C LYS A 237 -8.59 0.55 -8.20
N GLY A 238 -8.13 1.11 -7.10
CA GLY A 238 -8.16 2.54 -6.82
C GLY A 238 -6.74 3.11 -6.79
N VAL A 239 -6.60 4.35 -7.23
CA VAL A 239 -5.35 5.11 -7.16
C VAL A 239 -5.67 6.46 -6.52
N GLY A 240 -4.97 6.79 -5.43
CA GLY A 240 -4.93 8.13 -4.88
C GLY A 240 -3.69 8.84 -5.41
N GLN A 241 -3.83 9.63 -6.48
CA GLN A 241 -2.75 10.45 -7.02
C GLN A 241 -2.87 11.86 -6.46
N PHE A 242 -1.95 12.22 -5.58
CA PHE A 242 -1.87 13.54 -4.97
C PHE A 242 -0.73 14.33 -5.62
N CYS A 243 -0.92 15.63 -5.86
CA CYS A 243 0.15 16.51 -6.31
C CYS A 243 0.29 17.68 -5.34
N PHE A 244 1.49 17.88 -4.81
CA PHE A 244 1.81 19.04 -3.99
C PHE A 244 1.74 20.28 -4.87
N ALA A 245 0.81 21.19 -4.61
CA ALA A 245 0.64 22.37 -5.45
C ALA A 245 0.00 23.51 -4.67
N ALA A 246 0.44 24.74 -4.97
CA ALA A 246 -0.05 25.95 -4.35
C ALA A 246 -1.55 26.17 -4.62
N GLU A 247 -2.19 26.96 -3.78
CA GLU A 247 -3.59 27.33 -3.98
C GLU A 247 -3.78 28.05 -5.33
N GLY A 248 -4.83 27.67 -6.08
CA GLY A 248 -5.11 28.22 -7.41
C GLY A 248 -4.34 27.59 -8.58
N GLN A 249 -3.30 26.79 -8.32
CA GLN A 249 -2.61 26.05 -9.38
C GLN A 249 -3.52 24.95 -9.94
N LYS A 250 -3.75 24.97 -11.26
CA LYS A 250 -4.54 23.95 -11.94
C LYS A 250 -3.78 22.62 -11.97
N THR A 251 -4.43 21.56 -11.52
CA THR A 251 -3.94 20.18 -11.67
C THR A 251 -4.80 19.43 -12.70
N PRO A 252 -4.29 18.38 -13.34
CA PRO A 252 -5.11 17.52 -14.18
C PRO A 252 -6.31 16.95 -13.40
N PRO A 253 -7.44 16.65 -14.07
CA PRO A 253 -8.67 16.21 -13.39
C PRO A 253 -8.53 14.86 -12.67
N HIS A 254 -7.55 14.03 -13.07
CA HIS A 254 -7.22 12.75 -12.43
C HIS A 254 -6.24 12.90 -11.25
N VAL A 255 -5.95 14.13 -10.80
CA VAL A 255 -4.99 14.45 -9.73
C VAL A 255 -5.67 15.23 -8.61
N LEU A 256 -5.50 14.76 -7.37
CA LEU A 256 -5.92 15.49 -6.17
C LEU A 256 -4.82 16.48 -5.78
N ARG A 257 -5.09 17.77 -5.91
CA ARG A 257 -4.19 18.79 -5.34
C ARG A 257 -4.13 18.64 -3.82
N ILE A 258 -2.92 18.68 -3.26
CA ILE A 258 -2.69 18.74 -1.83
C ILE A 258 -1.85 19.96 -1.45
N ASP A 259 -2.41 20.75 -0.56
CA ASP A 259 -1.73 21.72 0.29
C ASP A 259 -1.67 21.14 1.70
N PRO A 260 -0.49 20.69 2.17
CA PRO A 260 -0.32 20.12 3.49
C PRO A 260 -0.68 21.08 4.64
N ALA A 261 -0.73 22.39 4.42
CA ALA A 261 -1.18 23.36 5.42
C ALA A 261 -2.70 23.33 5.62
N VAL A 262 -3.46 22.88 4.60
CA VAL A 262 -4.91 22.76 4.68
C VAL A 262 -5.30 21.46 5.37
N GLN A 263 -5.83 21.56 6.61
CA GLN A 263 -6.14 20.42 7.47
C GLN A 263 -6.99 19.34 6.78
N LYS A 264 -8.02 19.72 6.00
CA LYS A 264 -8.90 18.77 5.29
C LYS A 264 -8.15 17.97 4.23
N GLN A 265 -7.22 18.60 3.51
CA GLN A 265 -6.42 17.94 2.48
C GLN A 265 -5.34 17.05 3.10
N ARG A 266 -4.69 17.52 4.18
CA ARG A 266 -3.81 16.70 5.01
C ARG A 266 -4.52 15.45 5.53
N GLN A 267 -5.74 15.60 6.08
CA GLN A 267 -6.54 14.48 6.56
C GLN A 267 -6.88 13.48 5.45
N MET A 268 -7.19 13.96 4.24
CA MET A 268 -7.46 13.10 3.10
C MET A 268 -6.26 12.22 2.75
N LEU A 269 -5.05 12.77 2.74
CA LEU A 269 -3.83 12.00 2.53
C LEU A 269 -3.59 10.98 3.65
N ILE A 270 -3.73 11.38 4.92
CA ILE A 270 -3.55 10.47 6.07
C ILE A 270 -4.57 9.34 6.04
N ASN A 271 -5.82 9.62 5.68
CA ASN A 271 -6.85 8.59 5.52
C ASN A 271 -6.52 7.63 4.36
N ALA A 272 -5.99 8.14 3.25
CA ALA A 272 -5.52 7.31 2.13
C ALA A 272 -4.32 6.44 2.54
N ALA A 273 -3.38 6.96 3.34
CA ALA A 273 -2.27 6.19 3.89
C ALA A 273 -2.74 5.11 4.89
N LYS A 274 -3.73 5.41 5.73
CA LYS A 274 -4.37 4.40 6.60
C LYS A 274 -5.10 3.32 5.79
N ALA A 275 -5.66 3.68 4.63
CA ALA A 275 -6.38 2.76 3.76
C ALA A 275 -5.44 1.87 2.95
N THR A 276 -4.35 2.42 2.42
CA THR A 276 -3.37 1.63 1.65
C THR A 276 -2.72 0.57 2.52
N GLY A 277 -2.51 0.80 3.82
CA GLY A 277 -2.01 -0.22 4.76
C GLY A 277 -3.08 -1.06 5.49
N ALA A 278 -4.37 -0.94 5.14
CA ALA A 278 -5.46 -1.64 5.84
C ALA A 278 -5.57 -3.11 5.41
N PHE A 279 -4.60 -3.92 5.84
CA PHE A 279 -4.48 -5.34 5.48
C PHE A 279 -5.82 -6.07 5.64
N PRO A 280 -6.36 -6.72 4.58
CA PRO A 280 -7.70 -7.29 4.61
C PRO A 280 -7.88 -8.27 5.76
N ILE A 281 -9.00 -8.16 6.49
CA ILE A 281 -9.38 -8.98 7.65
C ILE A 281 -8.48 -8.73 8.89
N GLY A 282 -7.17 -8.61 8.71
CA GLY A 282 -6.19 -8.39 9.78
C GLY A 282 -6.33 -7.03 10.45
N LEU A 283 -6.52 -5.96 9.67
CA LEU A 283 -6.64 -4.58 10.13
C LEU A 283 -7.98 -3.96 9.72
N LYS A 284 -8.37 -2.89 10.41
CA LYS A 284 -9.64 -2.19 10.22
C LYS A 284 -9.69 -1.55 8.83
N PHE A 285 -10.71 -1.91 8.04
CA PHE A 285 -11.02 -1.27 6.76
C PHE A 285 -11.32 0.22 6.94
N ARG A 286 -11.09 1.03 5.90
CA ARG A 286 -11.28 2.49 5.95
C ARG A 286 -12.43 2.93 5.08
N LYS A 287 -13.23 3.86 5.58
CA LYS A 287 -14.24 4.55 4.76
C LYS A 287 -13.59 5.79 4.19
N LEU A 288 -13.57 5.90 2.86
CA LEU A 288 -13.03 7.04 2.15
C LEU A 288 -14.13 7.73 1.35
N GLN A 289 -13.93 9.01 1.08
CA GLN A 289 -14.81 9.83 0.29
C GLN A 289 -13.96 10.70 -0.63
N ILE A 290 -14.18 10.59 -1.94
CA ILE A 290 -13.69 11.58 -2.90
C ILE A 290 -14.76 12.67 -3.03
N PRO A 291 -14.42 13.96 -2.89
CA PRO A 291 -15.41 15.04 -2.94
C PRO A 291 -16.20 15.11 -4.24
N ASP A 292 -15.57 14.77 -5.36
CA ASP A 292 -16.18 14.79 -6.70
C ASP A 292 -15.79 13.55 -7.51
N ALA A 293 -16.79 12.81 -7.97
CA ALA A 293 -16.60 11.60 -8.77
C ALA A 293 -15.97 11.86 -10.15
N SER A 294 -15.89 13.10 -10.64
CA SER A 294 -15.15 13.43 -11.87
C SER A 294 -13.67 13.06 -11.77
N TYR A 295 -13.08 13.07 -10.57
CA TYR A 295 -11.72 12.53 -10.34
C TYR A 295 -11.65 11.03 -10.66
N ILE A 296 -12.63 10.26 -10.20
CA ILE A 296 -12.69 8.81 -10.45
C ILE A 296 -12.82 8.54 -11.94
N LYS A 297 -13.70 9.28 -12.61
CA LYS A 297 -13.88 9.19 -14.06
C LYS A 297 -12.58 9.46 -14.81
N ALA A 298 -11.90 10.55 -14.49
CA ALA A 298 -10.64 10.93 -15.13
C ALA A 298 -9.53 9.89 -14.89
N GLN A 299 -9.45 9.30 -13.69
CA GLN A 299 -8.49 8.22 -13.40
C GLN A 299 -8.77 6.96 -14.22
N VAL A 300 -10.04 6.57 -14.37
CA VAL A 300 -10.40 5.41 -15.19
C VAL A 300 -10.08 5.65 -16.67
N GLN A 301 -10.37 6.85 -17.18
CA GLN A 301 -10.03 7.22 -18.56
C GLN A 301 -8.51 7.16 -18.81
N ARG A 302 -7.73 7.68 -17.87
CA ARG A 302 -6.26 7.61 -17.91
C ARG A 302 -5.76 6.17 -17.90
N LEU A 303 -6.27 5.34 -16.99
CA LEU A 303 -5.86 3.94 -16.84
C LEU A 303 -6.08 3.11 -18.12
N PHE A 304 -7.19 3.32 -18.82
CA PHE A 304 -7.49 2.57 -20.05
C PHE A 304 -7.01 3.26 -21.32
N GLY A 305 -6.57 4.52 -21.25
CA GLY A 305 -6.26 5.33 -22.44
C GLY A 305 -7.48 5.57 -23.34
N ILE A 306 -8.70 5.39 -22.82
CA ILE A 306 -9.96 5.45 -23.56
C ILE A 306 -10.90 6.42 -22.82
N GLY A 307 -11.36 7.44 -23.54
CA GLY A 307 -12.38 8.37 -23.05
C GLY A 307 -13.79 7.75 -23.04
N ASP A 308 -14.75 8.45 -22.44
CA ASP A 308 -16.16 8.06 -22.59
C ASP A 308 -16.51 8.03 -24.08
N SER A 309 -16.95 6.87 -24.54
CA SER A 309 -17.46 6.65 -25.90
C SER A 309 -18.80 5.96 -25.77
N GLY A 310 -19.67 6.03 -26.79
CA GLY A 310 -20.95 5.29 -26.75
C GLY A 310 -20.79 3.79 -26.45
N THR A 311 -19.60 3.23 -26.69
CA THR A 311 -19.22 1.83 -26.42
C THR A 311 -18.55 1.60 -25.07
N PHE A 312 -17.87 2.58 -24.46
CA PHE A 312 -17.23 2.48 -23.15
C PHE A 312 -17.72 3.60 -22.24
N LYS A 313 -18.47 3.23 -21.19
CA LYS A 313 -19.09 4.18 -20.27
C LYS A 313 -18.68 3.93 -18.82
N ILE A 314 -18.20 4.97 -18.16
CA ILE A 314 -17.86 4.95 -16.74
C ILE A 314 -19.07 5.45 -15.94
N ASN A 315 -19.69 4.57 -15.13
CA ASN A 315 -20.92 4.90 -14.43
C ASN A 315 -20.63 5.50 -13.04
N VAL A 316 -20.31 6.80 -13.03
CA VAL A 316 -20.19 7.61 -11.81
C VAL A 316 -21.00 8.90 -11.93
N GLU A 317 -21.52 9.40 -10.81
CA GLU A 317 -22.29 10.64 -10.76
C GLU A 317 -21.37 11.83 -10.52
N GLU A 318 -20.95 12.50 -11.60
CA GLU A 318 -20.11 13.71 -11.56
C GLU A 318 -20.74 14.85 -10.74
N GLY A 319 -19.91 15.65 -10.07
CA GLY A 319 -20.36 16.71 -9.18
C GLY A 319 -20.91 16.23 -7.82
N LYS A 320 -20.92 14.91 -7.58
CA LYS A 320 -21.29 14.32 -6.28
C LYS A 320 -20.12 13.59 -5.63
N PRO A 321 -20.11 13.50 -4.29
CA PRO A 321 -19.09 12.72 -3.60
C PRO A 321 -19.18 11.23 -3.90
N PHE A 322 -18.02 10.58 -4.04
CA PHE A 322 -17.89 9.14 -4.20
C PHE A 322 -17.40 8.50 -2.90
N GLU A 323 -18.30 7.87 -2.15
CA GLU A 323 -17.99 7.13 -0.93
C GLU A 323 -17.70 5.65 -1.22
N PHE A 324 -16.70 5.09 -0.55
CA PHE A 324 -16.36 3.68 -0.66
C PHE A 324 -15.64 3.15 0.59
N VAL A 325 -15.70 1.83 0.77
CA VAL A 325 -14.85 1.13 1.74
C VAL A 325 -13.57 0.70 1.03
N ALA A 326 -12.44 1.11 1.60
CA ALA A 326 -11.10 0.80 1.14
C ALA A 326 -10.42 -0.21 2.07
N VAL A 327 -9.70 -1.15 1.45
CA VAL A 327 -8.73 -2.03 2.09
C VAL A 327 -7.36 -1.86 1.42
N ASP A 328 -6.35 -2.56 1.92
CA ASP A 328 -4.98 -2.50 1.42
C ASP A 328 -4.91 -2.62 -0.11
N GLY A 329 -4.23 -1.66 -0.74
CA GLY A 329 -4.05 -1.62 -2.18
C GLY A 329 -3.21 -2.79 -2.72
N GLY A 330 -2.25 -3.29 -1.92
CA GLY A 330 -1.41 -4.45 -2.21
C GLY A 330 -2.16 -5.78 -2.29
N ALA A 331 -3.47 -5.80 -1.98
CA ALA A 331 -4.32 -6.94 -2.26
C ALA A 331 -4.56 -7.15 -3.77
N ILE A 332 -4.48 -6.08 -4.58
CA ILE A 332 -4.72 -6.11 -6.03
C ILE A 332 -3.52 -5.53 -6.80
N ASN A 333 -2.82 -4.54 -6.26
CA ASN A 333 -1.68 -3.90 -6.91
C ASN A 333 -0.58 -3.59 -5.88
N ASN A 334 0.42 -4.48 -5.83
CA ASN A 334 1.50 -4.42 -4.84
C ASN A 334 2.69 -3.55 -5.27
N GLU A 335 2.92 -3.38 -6.58
CA GLU A 335 3.93 -2.46 -7.12
C GLU A 335 3.28 -1.47 -8.11
N PRO A 336 3.10 -0.19 -7.77
CA PRO A 336 2.54 0.82 -8.69
C PRO A 336 3.52 1.28 -9.79
N ILE A 337 4.27 0.36 -10.40
CA ILE A 337 5.26 0.69 -11.45
C ILE A 337 4.60 1.30 -12.68
N GLY A 338 3.56 0.68 -13.27
CA GLY A 338 2.86 1.26 -14.42
C GLY A 338 2.24 2.63 -14.17
N GLU A 339 1.75 2.93 -12.96
CA GLU A 339 1.25 4.29 -12.64
C GLU A 339 2.38 5.31 -12.61
N THR A 340 3.56 4.89 -12.13
CA THR A 340 4.75 5.74 -12.06
C THR A 340 5.30 5.97 -13.45
N ASP A 341 5.50 4.91 -14.23
CA ASP A 341 5.96 4.97 -15.62
C ASP A 341 5.06 5.90 -16.45
N ASN A 342 3.73 5.77 -16.36
CA ASN A 342 2.80 6.65 -17.06
C ASN A 342 2.98 8.13 -16.68
N ILE A 343 3.19 8.45 -15.39
CA ILE A 343 3.44 9.85 -14.97
C ILE A 343 4.79 10.33 -15.53
N MET A 344 5.83 9.51 -15.46
CA MET A 344 7.16 9.87 -15.97
C MET A 344 7.15 10.09 -17.48
N GLU A 345 6.44 9.24 -18.24
CA GLU A 345 6.26 9.38 -19.69
C GLU A 345 5.47 10.64 -20.05
N GLU A 346 4.40 10.96 -19.31
CA GLU A 346 3.62 12.20 -19.49
C GLU A 346 4.49 13.45 -19.26
N LEU A 347 5.30 13.45 -18.20
CA LEU A 347 6.23 14.55 -17.90
C LEU A 347 7.31 14.69 -18.99
N PHE A 348 7.88 13.57 -19.43
CA PHE A 348 8.88 13.57 -20.51
C PHE A 348 8.31 14.03 -21.85
N ALA A 349 7.09 13.61 -22.19
CA ALA A 349 6.40 14.07 -23.39
C ALA A 349 6.13 15.57 -23.35
N ALA A 350 5.74 16.11 -22.18
CA ALA A 350 5.57 17.55 -21.99
C ALA A 350 6.90 18.32 -22.14
N ASP A 351 8.01 17.79 -21.62
CA ASP A 351 9.33 18.40 -21.79
C ASP A 351 9.78 18.42 -23.25
N CYS A 352 9.56 17.33 -23.99
CA CYS A 352 9.82 17.24 -25.42
C CYS A 352 8.99 18.28 -26.20
N ALA A 353 7.69 18.40 -25.88
CA ALA A 353 6.81 19.37 -26.52
C ALA A 353 7.25 20.83 -26.25
N ASN A 354 7.88 21.08 -25.10
CA ASN A 354 8.42 22.39 -24.72
C ASN A 354 9.87 22.61 -25.17
N ASN A 355 10.48 21.70 -25.96
CA ASN A 355 11.88 21.73 -26.39
C ASN A 355 12.89 21.81 -25.21
N THR A 356 12.54 21.22 -24.07
CA THR A 356 13.39 21.16 -22.87
C THR A 356 14.06 19.79 -22.68
N ALA A 357 13.65 18.78 -23.46
CA ALA A 357 14.27 17.47 -23.54
C ALA A 357 14.35 17.00 -25.02
N SER A 358 15.33 16.15 -25.33
CA SER A 358 15.44 15.50 -26.64
C SER A 358 14.64 14.20 -26.66
N PRO A 359 13.78 13.95 -27.68
CA PRO A 359 13.05 12.68 -27.81
C PRO A 359 13.95 11.44 -27.91
N GLU A 360 15.20 11.63 -28.33
CA GLU A 360 16.18 10.54 -28.53
C GLU A 360 16.86 10.11 -27.23
N CYS A 361 16.79 10.93 -26.18
CA CYS A 361 17.40 10.63 -24.88
C CYS A 361 16.35 10.64 -23.77
N LYS A 362 16.00 9.44 -23.27
CA LYS A 362 15.18 9.29 -22.07
C LYS A 362 15.99 9.68 -20.83
N ASN A 363 15.84 10.92 -20.38
CA ASN A 363 16.47 11.46 -19.18
C ASN A 363 15.64 11.19 -17.90
N PHE A 364 15.00 10.03 -17.81
CA PHE A 364 14.27 9.64 -16.61
C PHE A 364 14.43 8.15 -16.29
N GLY A 365 14.22 7.81 -15.02
CA GLY A 365 14.22 6.42 -14.57
C GLY A 365 13.38 6.20 -13.32
N VAL A 366 13.20 4.94 -12.97
CA VAL A 366 12.41 4.47 -11.84
C VAL A 366 13.26 3.58 -10.95
N ILE A 367 13.28 3.88 -9.65
CA ILE A 367 13.82 3.00 -8.62
C ILE A 367 12.66 2.31 -7.93
N MET A 368 12.63 0.98 -7.99
CA MET A 368 11.76 0.15 -7.20
C MET A 368 12.46 -0.28 -5.91
N ILE A 369 11.78 -0.12 -4.78
CA ILE A 369 12.21 -0.58 -3.47
C ILE A 369 11.28 -1.71 -3.07
N ASP A 370 11.81 -2.93 -3.08
CA ASP A 370 11.03 -4.13 -2.82
C ASP A 370 11.66 -4.96 -1.69
N PRO A 371 11.03 -5.02 -0.51
CA PRO A 371 11.46 -5.90 0.58
C PRO A 371 11.23 -7.40 0.29
N PHE A 372 10.33 -7.75 -0.62
CA PHE A 372 9.92 -9.11 -0.94
C PHE A 372 9.86 -9.38 -2.46
N PRO A 373 10.98 -9.18 -3.18
CA PRO A 373 11.01 -9.40 -4.62
C PRO A 373 10.81 -10.88 -4.97
N ASP A 374 10.02 -11.13 -6.01
CA ASP A 374 9.77 -12.47 -6.52
C ASP A 374 10.78 -12.80 -7.63
N PHE A 375 11.97 -13.28 -7.24
CA PHE A 375 13.07 -13.50 -8.19
C PHE A 375 13.05 -14.85 -8.91
N ASP A 376 12.35 -15.84 -8.38
CA ASP A 376 12.15 -17.18 -8.96
C ASP A 376 11.71 -18.10 -7.82
N SER A 377 10.42 -18.07 -7.45
CA SER A 377 9.88 -19.25 -6.80
C SER A 377 9.60 -20.30 -7.88
N THR A 378 10.60 -21.11 -8.21
CA THR A 378 10.37 -22.48 -8.71
C THR A 378 9.82 -23.36 -7.58
N ASP A 379 8.88 -22.82 -6.79
CA ASP A 379 8.10 -23.61 -5.87
C ASP A 379 7.33 -24.59 -6.75
N SER A 380 7.83 -25.82 -6.85
CA SER A 380 7.12 -26.95 -7.42
C SER A 380 5.72 -26.91 -6.81
N ALA A 381 4.71 -26.58 -7.62
CA ALA A 381 3.35 -26.41 -7.14
C ALA A 381 2.99 -27.65 -6.33
N GLN A 382 2.94 -27.50 -5.00
CA GLN A 382 2.66 -28.63 -4.12
C GLN A 382 1.30 -29.20 -4.57
N PRO A 383 1.18 -30.50 -4.83
CA PRO A 383 -0.09 -31.07 -5.26
C PRO A 383 -1.17 -30.74 -4.22
N ILE A 384 -2.39 -30.50 -4.70
CA ILE A 384 -3.55 -30.37 -3.81
C ILE A 384 -3.97 -31.79 -3.48
N GLU A 385 -3.71 -32.21 -2.25
CA GLU A 385 -4.04 -33.57 -1.80
C GLU A 385 -5.44 -33.65 -1.17
N THR A 386 -5.97 -32.51 -0.69
CA THR A 386 -7.21 -32.46 0.09
C THR A 386 -8.07 -31.25 -0.28
N LEU A 387 -9.40 -31.39 -0.17
CA LEU A 387 -10.37 -30.34 -0.53
C LEU A 387 -10.22 -29.10 0.38
N GLU A 388 -9.81 -29.30 1.63
CA GLU A 388 -9.58 -28.26 2.64
C GLU A 388 -8.47 -27.28 2.25
N GLN A 389 -7.55 -27.70 1.37
CA GLN A 389 -6.48 -26.84 0.85
C GLN A 389 -6.95 -25.93 -0.30
N VAL A 390 -8.05 -26.30 -0.98
CA VAL A 390 -8.54 -25.60 -2.19
C VAL A 390 -8.88 -24.14 -1.92
N PRO A 391 -9.64 -23.76 -0.86
CA PRO A 391 -10.02 -22.37 -0.65
C PRO A 391 -8.82 -21.43 -0.45
N ALA A 392 -7.79 -21.88 0.29
CA ALA A 392 -6.59 -21.09 0.53
C ALA A 392 -5.76 -20.90 -0.75
N LYS A 393 -5.58 -21.97 -1.55
CA LYS A 393 -4.86 -21.88 -2.82
C LYS A 393 -5.64 -21.08 -3.87
N LEU A 394 -6.96 -21.21 -3.91
CA LEU A 394 -7.82 -20.41 -4.80
C LEU A 394 -7.75 -18.93 -4.46
N LEU A 395 -7.81 -18.56 -3.18
CA LEU A 395 -7.64 -17.17 -2.74
C LEU A 395 -6.26 -16.63 -3.12
N GLY A 396 -5.21 -17.44 -2.95
CA GLY A 396 -3.85 -17.11 -3.40
C GLY A 396 -3.75 -16.92 -4.92
N ALA A 397 -4.39 -17.79 -5.70
CA ALA A 397 -4.43 -17.70 -7.15
C ALA A 397 -5.18 -16.45 -7.64
N ILE A 398 -6.35 -16.15 -7.07
CA ILE A 398 -7.12 -14.93 -7.38
C ILE A 398 -6.28 -13.69 -7.08
N ARG A 399 -5.59 -13.66 -5.94
CA ARG A 399 -4.70 -12.56 -5.58
C ARG A 399 -3.55 -12.39 -6.58
N ARG A 400 -2.83 -13.47 -6.91
CA ARG A 400 -1.71 -13.44 -7.87
C ARG A 400 -2.17 -13.01 -9.26
N GLN A 401 -3.32 -13.52 -9.72
CA GLN A 401 -3.90 -13.11 -11.01
C GLN A 401 -4.30 -11.63 -11.01
N ALA A 402 -4.89 -11.13 -9.92
CA ALA A 402 -5.26 -9.71 -9.80
C ALA A 402 -4.04 -8.77 -9.82
N MET A 403 -2.87 -9.27 -9.38
CA MET A 403 -1.60 -8.55 -9.38
C MET A 403 -0.85 -8.58 -10.73
N LEU A 404 -1.21 -9.50 -11.64
CA LEU A 404 -0.59 -9.59 -12.97
C LEU A 404 -0.99 -8.40 -13.84
N LYS A 405 0.00 -7.70 -14.39
CA LYS A 405 -0.21 -6.54 -15.28
C LYS A 405 0.37 -6.79 -16.66
N GLU A 406 -0.46 -7.30 -17.55
CA GLU A 406 -0.08 -7.63 -18.93
C GLU A 406 0.43 -6.40 -19.71
N GLY A 407 -0.02 -5.19 -19.36
CA GLY A 407 0.45 -3.92 -19.95
C GLY A 407 1.89 -3.56 -19.56
N ASP A 408 2.21 -3.60 -18.26
CA ASP A 408 3.54 -3.32 -17.71
C ASP A 408 4.58 -4.32 -18.27
N ILE A 409 4.19 -5.60 -18.41
CA ILE A 409 5.02 -6.64 -19.03
C ILE A 409 5.35 -6.32 -20.49
N ARG A 410 4.40 -5.80 -21.27
CA ARG A 410 4.62 -5.45 -22.70
C ARG A 410 5.57 -4.27 -22.89
N GLN A 411 5.63 -3.34 -21.94
CA GLN A 411 6.52 -2.17 -22.01
C GLN A 411 7.93 -2.47 -21.49
N GLY A 412 8.08 -3.40 -20.53
CA GLY A 412 9.37 -3.78 -19.93
C GLY A 412 10.41 -4.38 -20.89
N PHE A 413 10.02 -4.80 -22.11
CA PHE A 413 10.91 -5.49 -23.07
C PHE A 413 11.55 -4.58 -24.14
N LYS A 414 11.56 -3.25 -23.98
CA LYS A 414 12.14 -2.32 -24.99
C LYS A 414 13.34 -1.51 -24.47
N GLY A 415 14.52 -2.14 -24.46
CA GLY A 415 15.84 -1.50 -24.61
C GLY A 415 16.40 -0.62 -23.48
N VAL A 416 17.74 -0.70 -23.31
CA VAL A 416 18.68 0.06 -22.45
C VAL A 416 18.21 0.35 -21.01
N ASP A 417 18.66 -0.48 -20.07
CA ASP A 417 18.05 -0.71 -18.76
C ASP A 417 18.58 0.19 -17.61
N TYR A 418 19.30 1.29 -17.89
CA TYR A 418 19.71 2.24 -16.82
C TYR A 418 18.51 3.02 -16.23
N THR A 419 17.37 2.96 -16.92
CA THR A 419 16.14 3.64 -16.53
C THR A 419 15.37 2.87 -15.45
N ARG A 420 15.77 1.65 -15.08
CA ARG A 420 15.07 0.84 -14.07
C ARG A 420 16.05 0.28 -13.04
N GLY A 421 15.87 0.67 -11.78
CA GLY A 421 16.65 0.20 -10.65
C GLY A 421 15.82 -0.61 -9.67
N LEU A 422 16.39 -1.66 -9.06
CA LEU A 422 15.74 -2.42 -7.99
C LEU A 422 16.63 -2.47 -6.74
N ILE A 423 16.11 -1.98 -5.63
CA ILE A 423 16.73 -2.05 -4.30
C ILE A 423 15.98 -3.09 -3.48
N PHE A 424 16.68 -4.14 -3.07
CA PHE A 424 16.10 -5.26 -2.32
C PHE A 424 17.06 -5.82 -1.26
N PRO A 425 16.54 -6.52 -0.22
CA PRO A 425 17.36 -6.97 0.89
C PRO A 425 18.45 -7.94 0.46
N GLN A 426 19.70 -7.56 0.69
CA GLN A 426 20.84 -8.45 0.52
C GLN A 426 21.80 -8.34 1.70
N LYS A 427 22.07 -9.48 2.34
CA LYS A 427 23.03 -9.58 3.45
C LYS A 427 23.95 -10.76 3.19
N LYS A 428 25.27 -10.55 3.29
CA LYS A 428 26.25 -11.64 3.16
C LYS A 428 26.15 -12.60 4.36
N ASN A 429 26.52 -13.86 4.15
CA ASN A 429 26.67 -14.81 5.25
C ASN A 429 27.82 -14.39 6.19
N ALA A 430 27.82 -14.91 7.42
CA ALA A 430 28.84 -14.58 8.43
C ALA A 430 30.28 -14.91 7.98
N ASN A 431 30.46 -15.90 7.11
CA ASN A 431 31.75 -16.26 6.49
C ASN A 431 32.15 -15.35 5.32
N GLY A 432 31.33 -14.34 4.98
CA GLY A 432 31.56 -13.41 3.86
C GLY A 432 31.29 -13.99 2.47
N GLN A 433 30.90 -15.26 2.36
CA GLN A 433 30.66 -15.97 1.10
C GLN A 433 29.16 -16.17 0.84
N GLY A 434 28.70 -15.81 -0.35
CA GLY A 434 27.29 -15.89 -0.71
C GLY A 434 26.40 -14.94 0.10
N PHE A 435 25.09 -15.06 -0.10
CA PHE A 435 24.07 -14.25 0.56
C PHE A 435 23.18 -15.11 1.45
N LYS A 436 22.66 -14.50 2.53
CA LYS A 436 21.66 -15.13 3.39
C LYS A 436 20.38 -15.37 2.60
N LYS A 437 19.81 -16.57 2.75
CA LYS A 437 18.49 -16.92 2.20
C LYS A 437 17.39 -16.01 2.77
N THR A 438 17.47 -15.68 4.05
CA THR A 438 16.55 -14.75 4.72
C THR A 438 17.34 -13.54 5.21
N ALA A 439 17.49 -12.53 4.36
CA ALA A 439 18.21 -11.31 4.71
C ALA A 439 17.40 -10.38 5.63
N ILE A 440 16.07 -10.40 5.53
CA ILE A 440 15.15 -9.47 6.21
C ILE A 440 14.41 -10.15 7.38
N ALA A 441 14.45 -9.56 8.57
CA ALA A 441 13.90 -10.16 9.80
C ALA A 441 12.37 -10.00 9.89
N CYS A 442 11.84 -8.84 9.51
CA CYS A 442 10.41 -8.55 9.47
C CYS A 442 9.65 -9.41 8.45
N GLY A 443 10.37 -10.08 7.53
CA GLY A 443 9.80 -11.04 6.59
C GLY A 443 9.25 -12.31 7.23
N SER A 444 9.51 -12.58 8.51
CA SER A 444 8.81 -13.64 9.25
C SER A 444 7.30 -13.41 9.28
N LEU A 445 6.53 -14.49 9.42
CA LEU A 445 5.07 -14.50 9.43
C LEU A 445 4.42 -13.82 8.22
N GLY A 446 5.02 -13.97 7.03
CA GLY A 446 4.53 -13.33 5.81
C GLY A 446 4.58 -11.79 5.87
N GLY A 447 5.59 -11.23 6.53
CA GLY A 447 5.78 -9.78 6.66
C GLY A 447 5.23 -9.18 7.95
N PHE A 448 4.67 -9.97 8.87
CA PHE A 448 4.16 -9.50 10.17
C PHE A 448 5.20 -9.58 11.30
N GLY A 449 6.35 -10.19 11.06
CA GLY A 449 7.41 -10.40 12.05
C GLY A 449 7.90 -9.13 12.73
N GLY A 450 7.89 -8.01 12.01
CA GLY A 450 8.30 -6.72 12.54
C GLY A 450 7.45 -6.25 13.71
N PHE A 451 6.17 -6.64 13.84
CA PHE A 451 5.38 -6.28 15.02
C PHE A 451 5.91 -6.93 16.31
N LEU A 452 6.54 -8.11 16.21
CA LEU A 452 6.99 -8.90 17.36
C LEU A 452 8.18 -8.29 18.09
N SER A 453 9.08 -7.59 17.39
CA SER A 453 10.32 -7.07 17.98
C SER A 453 10.75 -5.77 17.31
N ARG A 454 11.14 -4.81 18.15
CA ARG A 454 11.81 -3.58 17.70
C ARG A 454 13.15 -3.87 17.05
N GLU A 455 13.89 -4.88 17.54
CA GLU A 455 15.20 -5.26 16.99
C GLU A 455 15.09 -5.74 15.54
N PHE A 456 14.00 -6.42 15.16
CA PHE A 456 13.79 -6.85 13.78
C PHE A 456 13.62 -5.65 12.85
N ARG A 457 12.86 -4.64 13.30
CA ARG A 457 12.62 -3.42 12.52
C ARG A 457 13.87 -2.55 12.42
N GLU A 458 14.63 -2.43 13.50
CA GLU A 458 15.90 -1.71 13.51
C GLU A 458 16.95 -2.38 12.62
N HIS A 459 17.05 -3.72 12.69
CA HIS A 459 17.87 -4.51 11.78
C HIS A 459 17.52 -4.20 10.32
N ASP A 460 16.25 -4.30 9.96
CA ASP A 460 15.81 -4.13 8.57
C ASP A 460 15.97 -2.68 8.08
N PHE A 461 15.75 -1.69 8.93
CA PHE A 461 16.01 -0.28 8.61
C PHE A 461 17.49 -0.04 8.29
N ARG A 462 18.40 -0.56 9.13
CA ARG A 462 19.85 -0.47 8.89
C ARG A 462 20.27 -1.23 7.64
N LEU A 463 19.68 -2.40 7.40
CA LEU A 463 19.92 -3.17 6.19
C LEU A 463 19.47 -2.39 4.94
N GLY A 464 18.30 -1.74 4.99
CA GLY A 464 17.80 -0.86 3.93
C GLY A 464 18.76 0.27 3.60
N ARG A 465 19.26 0.97 4.62
CA ARG A 465 20.31 1.99 4.44
C ARG A 465 21.55 1.41 3.75
N LYS A 466 22.02 0.23 4.20
CA LYS A 466 23.20 -0.42 3.64
C LYS A 466 23.01 -0.86 2.18
N ASN A 467 21.85 -1.42 1.85
CA ASN A 467 21.54 -1.85 0.50
C ASN A 467 21.36 -0.65 -0.43
N CYS A 468 20.75 0.45 0.02
CA CYS A 468 20.70 1.71 -0.73
C CYS A 468 22.11 2.25 -1.04
N GLN A 469 23.00 2.34 -0.04
CA GLN A 469 24.39 2.74 -0.28
C GLN A 469 25.07 1.87 -1.35
N SER A 470 24.89 0.56 -1.25
CA SER A 470 25.50 -0.38 -2.20
C SER A 470 24.90 -0.22 -3.60
N PHE A 471 23.59 0.04 -3.70
CA PHE A 471 22.88 0.32 -4.93
C PHE A 471 23.42 1.58 -5.63
N LEU A 472 23.49 2.70 -4.92
CA LEU A 472 23.95 3.98 -5.49
C LEU A 472 25.40 3.93 -5.95
N ARG A 473 26.28 3.24 -5.20
CA ARG A 473 27.72 3.17 -5.50
C ARG A 473 28.10 2.15 -6.57
N LYS A 474 27.18 1.25 -6.95
CA LYS A 474 27.55 0.10 -7.80
C LYS A 474 26.57 -0.24 -8.90
N TYR A 475 25.32 0.19 -8.86
CA TYR A 475 24.31 -0.35 -9.77
C TYR A 475 23.49 0.74 -10.45
N PHE A 476 23.27 1.89 -9.81
CA PHE A 476 22.50 2.99 -10.38
C PHE A 476 23.37 3.94 -11.22
N ALA A 477 23.78 3.47 -12.38
CA ALA A 477 24.76 4.14 -13.24
C ALA A 477 24.40 4.06 -14.72
N VAL A 478 24.90 5.02 -15.50
CA VAL A 478 24.84 5.03 -16.97
C VAL A 478 26.20 4.71 -17.54
N LYS A 479 26.23 4.09 -18.72
CA LYS A 479 27.48 3.90 -19.45
C LYS A 479 28.07 5.26 -19.83
N GLU A 480 29.40 5.39 -19.76
CA GLU A 480 30.09 6.66 -20.06
C GLU A 480 29.78 7.20 -21.46
N ASP A 481 29.67 6.34 -22.47
CA ASP A 481 29.33 6.75 -23.85
C ASP A 481 27.92 7.34 -23.96
N ASP A 482 26.98 6.87 -23.13
CA ASP A 482 25.58 7.31 -23.10
C ASP A 482 25.35 8.50 -22.14
N ASN A 483 26.39 8.90 -21.40
CA ASN A 483 26.27 9.81 -20.28
C ASN A 483 26.02 11.28 -20.70
N TYR A 484 26.59 11.74 -21.82
CA TYR A 484 26.59 13.18 -22.14
C TYR A 484 25.17 13.76 -22.23
N ASP A 485 24.21 12.96 -22.70
CA ASP A 485 22.82 13.38 -22.81
C ASP A 485 22.05 13.29 -21.48
N VAL A 486 22.54 12.48 -20.53
CA VAL A 486 21.87 12.19 -19.25
C VAL A 486 22.46 13.00 -18.08
N LEU A 487 23.77 12.91 -17.84
CA LEU A 487 24.45 13.59 -16.71
C LEU A 487 25.43 14.67 -17.18
N GLY A 488 25.61 14.86 -18.49
CA GLY A 488 26.51 15.87 -19.03
C GLY A 488 27.99 15.50 -18.88
N ARG A 489 28.88 16.51 -18.96
CA ARG A 489 30.33 16.27 -18.98
C ARG A 489 30.89 16.01 -17.58
N TRP A 490 31.55 14.87 -17.40
CA TRP A 490 32.29 14.51 -16.20
C TRP A 490 33.78 14.82 -16.34
N THR A 491 34.40 15.40 -15.30
CA THR A 491 35.84 15.70 -15.27
C THR A 491 36.66 14.47 -14.84
N PRO A 492 37.99 14.44 -15.07
CA PRO A 492 38.85 13.37 -14.58
C PRO A 492 38.72 13.12 -13.08
N GLU A 493 38.59 14.17 -12.27
CA GLU A 493 38.46 14.09 -10.81
C GLU A 493 37.12 13.44 -10.39
N MET A 494 36.03 13.77 -11.10
CA MET A 494 34.73 13.10 -10.88
C MET A 494 34.82 11.61 -11.19
N LYS A 495 35.46 11.26 -12.31
CA LYS A 495 35.63 9.86 -12.74
C LYS A 495 36.53 9.10 -11.78
N GLN A 496 37.64 9.68 -11.35
CA GLN A 496 38.56 9.07 -10.38
C GLN A 496 37.84 8.67 -9.09
N ARG A 497 36.91 9.52 -8.62
CA ARG A 497 36.20 9.30 -7.37
C ARG A 497 35.03 8.33 -7.48
N PHE A 498 34.29 8.35 -8.60
CA PHE A 498 32.96 7.74 -8.66
C PHE A 498 32.76 6.74 -9.80
N SER A 499 33.70 6.59 -10.74
CA SER A 499 33.51 5.64 -11.83
C SER A 499 33.38 4.20 -11.32
N ILE A 500 32.57 3.42 -12.02
CA ILE A 500 32.30 2.02 -11.72
C ILE A 500 32.79 1.22 -12.92
N ILE A 501 33.63 0.22 -12.64
CA ILE A 501 34.11 -0.75 -13.62
C ILE A 501 33.69 -2.12 -13.09
N TYR A 502 32.89 -2.84 -13.87
CA TYR A 502 32.46 -4.18 -13.50
C TYR A 502 33.50 -5.21 -13.93
N GLU A 503 33.65 -6.27 -13.13
CA GLU A 503 34.55 -7.36 -13.46
C GLU A 503 34.11 -8.04 -14.77
N GLY A 504 35.01 -8.08 -15.76
CA GLY A 504 34.72 -8.64 -17.08
C GLY A 504 33.97 -7.72 -18.04
N ASP A 505 33.74 -6.45 -17.67
CA ASP A 505 33.18 -5.43 -18.56
C ASP A 505 34.26 -4.39 -18.91
N GLU A 506 34.43 -4.11 -20.20
CA GLU A 506 35.38 -3.10 -20.69
C GLU A 506 34.82 -1.66 -20.56
N ASN A 507 33.52 -1.53 -20.32
CA ASN A 507 32.86 -0.23 -20.23
C ASN A 507 33.04 0.42 -18.85
N THR A 508 33.18 1.74 -18.85
CA THR A 508 33.11 2.56 -17.63
C THR A 508 31.69 3.07 -17.42
N TYR A 509 31.23 3.03 -16.18
CA TYR A 509 29.91 3.50 -15.78
C TYR A 509 30.01 4.66 -14.79
N LEU A 510 29.07 5.60 -14.88
CA LEU A 510 29.01 6.82 -14.07
C LEU A 510 27.70 6.83 -13.28
N PRO A 511 27.73 7.00 -11.94
CA PRO A 511 26.54 6.93 -11.13
C PRO A 511 25.60 8.12 -11.39
N ILE A 512 24.31 7.81 -11.55
CA ILE A 512 23.25 8.82 -11.73
C ILE A 512 23.12 9.68 -10.46
N ILE A 513 23.22 9.06 -9.29
CA ILE A 513 23.28 9.73 -7.98
C ILE A 513 24.64 9.42 -7.35
N PRO A 514 25.62 10.35 -7.40
CA PRO A 514 26.92 10.14 -6.79
C PRO A 514 26.82 10.19 -5.26
N ASP A 515 27.27 9.13 -4.60
CA ASP A 515 27.39 9.11 -3.14
C ASP A 515 28.60 9.92 -2.68
N THR A 516 28.40 11.22 -2.51
CA THR A 516 29.46 12.18 -2.12
C THR A 516 30.03 11.97 -0.71
N HIS A 517 29.50 11.03 0.08
CA HIS A 517 30.18 10.57 1.30
C HIS A 517 31.39 9.69 0.97
N MET A 518 31.41 9.03 -0.19
CA MET A 518 32.51 8.18 -0.63
C MET A 518 33.79 9.00 -0.77
N LEU A 519 34.85 8.58 -0.10
CA LEU A 519 36.19 9.15 -0.24
C LEU A 519 37.02 8.31 -1.21
N GLU A 520 38.04 8.91 -1.84
CA GLU A 520 38.98 8.16 -2.67
C GLU A 520 39.81 7.17 -1.84
N GLY A 521 40.00 5.95 -2.35
CA GLY A 521 40.89 4.94 -1.77
C GLY A 521 40.19 3.69 -1.20
N ALA A 522 40.99 2.67 -0.83
CA ALA A 522 40.49 1.35 -0.44
C ALA A 522 39.78 1.30 0.93
N ASN A 523 40.10 2.24 1.83
CA ASN A 523 39.54 2.33 3.18
C ASN A 523 38.58 3.53 3.29
N ASP A 524 37.40 3.40 2.70
CA ASP A 524 36.35 4.41 2.78
C ASP A 524 35.55 4.29 4.10
N PRO A 525 35.74 5.20 5.07
CA PRO A 525 35.08 5.14 6.37
C PRO A 525 33.57 5.41 6.28
N SER A 526 33.07 5.97 5.17
CA SER A 526 31.64 6.20 4.96
C SER A 526 30.86 4.92 4.67
N LYS A 527 31.56 3.81 4.38
CA LYS A 527 30.94 2.53 4.07
C LYS A 527 30.18 1.99 5.29
N LEU A 528 28.86 1.92 5.17
CA LEU A 528 28.02 1.36 6.22
C LEU A 528 28.33 -0.13 6.42
N GLN A 529 28.21 -0.60 7.66
CA GLN A 529 28.30 -2.02 7.97
C GLN A 529 26.92 -2.67 7.85
N ALA A 530 26.90 -3.96 7.50
CA ALA A 530 25.67 -4.72 7.60
C ALA A 530 25.27 -4.86 9.08
N PRO A 531 23.98 -4.77 9.42
CA PRO A 531 23.54 -4.93 10.80
C PRO A 531 23.83 -6.35 11.31
N PRO A 532 24.08 -6.54 12.62
CA PRO A 532 24.30 -7.84 13.21
C PRO A 532 23.04 -8.73 13.08
N ASP A 533 23.18 -10.04 13.19
CA ASP A 533 22.01 -10.92 13.19
C ASP A 533 21.14 -10.72 14.45
N VAL A 534 19.83 -10.80 14.26
CA VAL A 534 18.83 -10.61 15.31
C VAL A 534 17.98 -11.87 15.44
N ALA A 535 17.53 -12.16 16.66
CA ALA A 535 16.65 -13.29 16.92
C ALA A 535 15.98 -13.11 18.29
N MET A 536 14.76 -13.60 18.44
CA MET A 536 13.99 -13.58 19.69
C MET A 536 14.13 -14.91 20.43
N SER A 537 14.02 -14.89 21.75
CA SER A 537 13.93 -16.10 22.56
C SER A 537 12.52 -16.72 22.50
N ALA A 538 12.44 -18.03 22.71
CA ALA A 538 11.13 -18.71 22.83
C ALA A 538 10.28 -18.14 23.99
N ALA A 539 10.92 -17.67 25.08
CA ALA A 539 10.24 -17.05 26.21
C ALA A 539 9.54 -15.73 25.83
N GLU A 540 10.21 -14.87 25.06
CA GLU A 540 9.63 -13.61 24.56
C GLU A 540 8.42 -13.87 23.67
N VAL A 541 8.51 -14.86 22.78
CA VAL A 541 7.38 -15.26 21.92
C VAL A 541 6.23 -15.81 22.75
N CYS A 542 6.51 -16.66 23.75
CA CYS A 542 5.50 -17.22 24.65
C CYS A 542 4.81 -16.14 25.52
N ALA A 543 5.49 -15.02 25.79
CA ALA A 543 4.91 -13.91 26.54
C ALA A 543 3.71 -13.25 25.83
N TYR A 544 3.53 -13.46 24.52
CA TYR A 544 2.33 -13.00 23.79
C TYR A 544 1.10 -13.90 23.97
N TYR A 545 1.29 -15.12 24.51
CA TYR A 545 0.22 -16.11 24.64
C TYR A 545 -1.01 -15.62 25.43
N PRO A 546 -0.88 -14.90 26.57
CA PRO A 546 -2.05 -14.39 27.29
C PRO A 546 -2.87 -13.38 26.48
N GLY A 547 -2.19 -12.51 25.70
CA GLY A 547 -2.85 -11.54 24.81
C GLY A 547 -3.58 -12.24 23.67
N LEU A 548 -2.90 -13.14 22.96
CA LEU A 548 -3.49 -13.98 21.91
C LEU A 548 -4.72 -14.72 22.42
N ARG A 549 -4.60 -15.33 23.62
CA ARG A 549 -5.71 -16.02 24.26
C ARG A 549 -6.93 -15.12 24.46
N ARG A 550 -6.75 -13.99 25.13
CA ARG A 550 -7.86 -13.06 25.44
C ARG A 550 -8.54 -12.58 24.16
N ARG A 551 -7.76 -12.21 23.14
CA ARG A 551 -8.29 -11.72 21.87
C ARG A 551 -9.04 -12.78 21.09
N THR A 552 -8.47 -13.98 20.92
CA THR A 552 -9.16 -15.08 20.25
C THR A 552 -10.47 -15.45 20.95
N GLU A 553 -10.50 -15.47 22.28
CA GLU A 553 -11.71 -15.75 23.06
C GLU A 553 -12.79 -14.68 22.81
N GLN A 554 -12.43 -13.39 22.74
CA GLN A 554 -13.38 -12.32 22.41
C GLN A 554 -13.88 -12.36 20.97
N ILE A 555 -13.02 -12.66 20.00
CA ILE A 555 -13.41 -12.81 18.58
C ILE A 555 -14.43 -13.94 18.46
N ILE A 556 -14.15 -15.11 19.04
CA ILE A 556 -15.07 -16.26 19.04
C ILE A 556 -16.38 -15.88 19.73
N LYS A 557 -16.32 -15.22 20.90
CA LYS A 557 -17.52 -14.75 21.60
C LYS A 557 -18.38 -13.85 20.71
N HIS A 558 -17.78 -12.94 19.96
CA HIS A 558 -18.48 -12.03 19.06
C HIS A 558 -19.16 -12.75 17.89
N PHE A 559 -18.50 -13.73 17.26
CA PHE A 559 -19.08 -14.51 16.15
C PHE A 559 -20.29 -15.33 16.59
N PHE A 560 -20.24 -15.92 17.79
CA PHE A 560 -21.31 -16.80 18.27
C PHE A 560 -22.40 -16.11 19.07
N ASN A 561 -22.10 -14.97 19.70
CA ASN A 561 -23.05 -14.15 20.45
C ASN A 561 -22.94 -12.68 19.96
N PRO A 562 -23.32 -12.38 18.71
CA PRO A 562 -23.25 -11.01 18.21
C PRO A 562 -24.15 -10.11 19.07
N PRO A 563 -23.66 -8.92 19.50
CA PRO A 563 -24.49 -7.99 20.27
C PRO A 563 -25.78 -7.66 19.49
N ARG A 564 -26.93 -7.69 20.18
CA ARG A 564 -28.26 -7.42 19.60
C ARG A 564 -28.38 -6.06 18.87
N SER A 565 -27.41 -5.16 19.02
CA SER A 565 -27.39 -3.82 18.40
C SER A 565 -26.80 -3.75 16.98
N ILE A 566 -26.21 -4.83 16.45
CA ILE A 566 -25.51 -4.78 15.14
C ILE A 566 -26.47 -4.90 13.95
N TYR A 567 -27.63 -5.54 14.12
CA TYR A 567 -28.76 -5.31 13.23
C TYR A 567 -29.52 -4.10 13.78
N GLY A 568 -29.13 -2.90 13.32
CA GLY A 568 -29.89 -1.69 13.58
C GLY A 568 -31.37 -1.97 13.36
N ARG A 569 -32.22 -1.40 14.24
CA ARG A 569 -33.69 -1.34 14.05
C ARG A 569 -33.93 -1.25 12.54
N LYS A 570 -34.59 -2.26 11.95
CA LYS A 570 -35.21 -2.09 10.64
C LYS A 570 -35.93 -0.76 10.72
N ARG A 571 -35.42 0.25 10.02
CA ARG A 571 -36.21 1.44 9.72
C ARG A 571 -37.49 0.83 9.14
N LYS A 572 -38.63 1.07 9.78
CA LYS A 572 -39.92 0.72 9.20
C LYS A 572 -39.90 1.38 7.82
N VAL A 573 -39.61 0.60 6.79
CA VAL A 573 -39.95 0.96 5.41
C VAL A 573 -41.44 1.22 5.49
N ALA A 574 -41.84 2.43 5.09
CA ALA A 574 -43.24 2.82 5.04
C ALA A 574 -44.04 1.67 4.45
N ALA A 575 -45.05 1.22 5.18
CA ALA A 575 -45.93 0.15 4.72
C ALA A 575 -46.50 0.58 3.37
N GLY A 576 -46.10 -0.13 2.31
CA GLY A 576 -46.87 -0.19 1.07
C GLY A 576 -48.27 -0.77 1.36
N PRO A 577 -49.18 -0.70 0.38
CA PRO A 577 -50.59 -1.01 0.58
C PRO A 577 -50.80 -2.43 1.16
N PRO A 578 -51.86 -2.65 1.95
CA PRO A 578 -51.99 -3.80 2.83
C PRO A 578 -51.96 -5.14 2.08
N ASN A 579 -51.06 -6.01 2.54
CA ASN A 579 -50.79 -7.35 1.99
C ASN A 579 -52.00 -8.29 2.15
N MET A 580 -52.28 -9.03 1.08
CA MET A 580 -53.33 -10.04 0.91
C MET A 580 -53.42 -11.08 2.06
N ASP A 581 -52.31 -11.31 2.77
CA ASP A 581 -52.20 -12.23 3.92
C ASP A 581 -53.12 -11.88 5.09
N LYS A 582 -53.38 -10.59 5.34
CA LYS A 582 -54.26 -10.16 6.43
C LYS A 582 -55.74 -10.43 6.14
N GLN A 583 -56.13 -10.40 4.86
CA GLN A 583 -57.49 -10.73 4.44
C GLN A 583 -57.76 -12.24 4.49
N ILE A 584 -56.75 -13.05 4.16
CA ILE A 584 -56.82 -14.52 4.28
C ILE A 584 -56.97 -14.94 5.74
N HIS A 585 -56.22 -14.31 6.65
CA HIS A 585 -56.30 -14.64 8.08
C HIS A 585 -57.66 -14.25 8.70
N GLN A 586 -58.26 -13.13 8.26
CA GLN A 586 -59.58 -12.69 8.71
C GLN A 586 -60.74 -13.56 8.16
N MET A 587 -60.59 -14.18 6.99
CA MET A 587 -61.57 -15.14 6.46
C MET A 587 -61.58 -16.46 7.26
N ILE A 588 -60.41 -16.94 7.70
CA ILE A 588 -60.29 -18.20 8.45
C ILE A 588 -60.91 -18.10 9.85
N THR A 589 -60.78 -16.93 10.50
CA THR A 589 -61.33 -16.71 11.85
C THR A 589 -62.86 -16.50 11.90
N ARG A 590 -63.55 -16.38 10.75
CA ARG A 590 -65.00 -16.16 10.69
C ARG A 590 -65.85 -17.45 10.69
N HIS A 591 -65.25 -18.64 10.79
CA HIS A 591 -65.98 -19.92 10.64
C HIS A 591 -65.91 -20.90 11.83
N THR A 592 -65.40 -20.50 12.98
CA THR A 592 -65.34 -21.40 14.14
C THR A 592 -65.87 -20.73 15.41
N GLY A 593 -67.19 -20.84 15.57
CA GLY A 593 -67.89 -20.41 16.77
C GLY A 593 -67.94 -21.50 17.84
N SER A 594 -67.44 -21.14 19.03
CA SER A 594 -68.08 -21.30 20.34
C SER A 594 -68.26 -22.69 21.01
N LEU A 595 -67.77 -22.74 22.25
CA LEU A 595 -68.22 -23.51 23.43
C LEU A 595 -67.59 -24.88 23.78
N PHE A 596 -66.89 -25.56 22.88
CA PHE A 596 -66.11 -26.77 23.25
C PHE A 596 -64.68 -26.47 23.74
N SER A 597 -64.26 -25.21 23.69
CA SER A 597 -62.84 -24.84 23.71
C SER A 597 -62.18 -24.80 25.08
N LYS A 598 -62.90 -24.66 26.20
CA LYS A 598 -62.27 -24.50 27.53
C LYS A 598 -61.96 -25.81 28.25
N ILE A 599 -62.80 -26.84 28.09
CA ILE A 599 -62.55 -28.18 28.66
C ILE A 599 -61.56 -28.96 27.78
N ALA A 600 -61.65 -28.82 26.45
CA ALA A 600 -60.65 -29.35 25.53
C ALA A 600 -59.29 -28.67 25.73
N TRP A 601 -59.22 -27.36 26.02
CA TRP A 601 -57.94 -26.69 26.30
C TRP A 601 -57.27 -27.19 27.58
N LEU A 602 -58.03 -27.41 28.66
CA LEU A 602 -57.48 -27.92 29.91
C LEU A 602 -57.04 -29.39 29.78
N ALA A 603 -57.79 -30.21 29.04
CA ALA A 603 -57.39 -31.57 28.71
C ALA A 603 -56.16 -31.62 27.79
N ILE A 604 -56.07 -30.73 26.81
CA ILE A 604 -54.88 -30.60 25.94
C ILE A 604 -53.69 -30.11 26.76
N ILE A 605 -53.82 -29.12 27.64
CA ILE A 605 -52.70 -28.68 28.50
C ILE A 605 -52.23 -29.82 29.41
N ALA A 606 -53.15 -30.54 30.06
CA ALA A 606 -52.81 -31.66 30.94
C ALA A 606 -52.15 -32.82 30.16
N LEU A 607 -52.69 -33.18 29.00
CA LEU A 607 -52.13 -34.19 28.10
C LEU A 607 -50.77 -33.74 27.53
N THR A 608 -50.62 -32.45 27.23
CA THR A 608 -49.36 -31.86 26.73
C THR A 608 -48.30 -31.82 27.84
N ILE A 609 -48.66 -31.58 29.09
CA ILE A 609 -47.75 -31.67 30.24
C ILE A 609 -47.34 -33.13 30.50
N VAL A 610 -48.27 -34.09 30.41
CA VAL A 610 -47.98 -35.54 30.59
C VAL A 610 -47.16 -36.11 29.43
N ILE A 611 -47.36 -35.62 28.20
CA ILE A 611 -46.55 -35.98 27.02
C ILE A 611 -45.19 -35.28 27.04
N LEU A 612 -45.11 -34.02 27.48
CA LEU A 612 -43.84 -33.27 27.54
C LEU A 612 -43.01 -33.61 28.78
N LEU A 613 -43.56 -34.07 29.90
CA LEU A 613 -42.79 -34.44 31.11
C LEU A 613 -41.68 -35.49 30.83
N PRO A 614 -41.95 -36.60 30.10
CA PRO A 614 -40.91 -37.57 29.73
C PRO A 614 -40.04 -37.12 28.56
N VAL A 615 -40.49 -36.13 27.76
CA VAL A 615 -39.70 -35.53 26.67
C VAL A 615 -38.86 -34.36 27.18
N LEU A 616 -39.15 -33.77 28.34
CA LEU A 616 -38.42 -32.65 28.93
C LEU A 616 -36.94 -32.96 29.17
N PRO A 617 -36.54 -34.14 29.68
CA PRO A 617 -35.14 -34.54 29.77
C PRO A 617 -34.49 -34.68 28.39
N VAL A 618 -35.25 -35.13 27.38
CA VAL A 618 -34.80 -35.28 25.99
C VAL A 618 -34.69 -33.92 25.29
N LEU A 619 -35.58 -32.98 25.57
CA LEU A 619 -35.55 -31.59 25.12
C LEU A 619 -34.43 -30.81 25.82
N LEU A 620 -34.21 -31.04 27.12
CA LEU A 620 -33.02 -30.56 27.82
C LEU A 620 -31.76 -31.19 27.22
N LEU A 621 -31.72 -32.49 26.92
CA LEU A 621 -30.60 -33.10 26.20
C LEU A 621 -30.43 -32.46 24.80
N LEU A 622 -31.49 -32.28 24.03
CA LEU A 622 -31.47 -31.74 22.66
C LEU A 622 -31.22 -30.22 22.62
N THR A 623 -31.30 -29.49 23.73
CA THR A 623 -30.97 -28.07 23.79
C THR A 623 -29.66 -27.83 24.55
N VAL A 624 -29.44 -28.53 25.65
CA VAL A 624 -28.25 -28.44 26.50
C VAL A 624 -27.08 -29.23 25.92
N LEU A 625 -27.24 -30.40 25.28
CA LEU A 625 -26.11 -31.08 24.62
C LEU A 625 -25.62 -30.31 23.39
N PRO A 626 -26.45 -29.77 22.49
CA PRO A 626 -25.93 -28.92 21.42
C PRO A 626 -25.32 -27.64 21.95
N LEU A 627 -25.86 -27.06 23.03
CA LEU A 627 -25.25 -25.89 23.67
C LEU A 627 -23.91 -26.25 24.32
N LEU A 628 -23.81 -27.35 25.06
CA LEU A 628 -22.58 -27.89 25.64
C LEU A 628 -21.59 -28.32 24.56
N TYR A 629 -22.06 -28.87 23.44
CA TYR A 629 -21.27 -29.23 22.28
C TYR A 629 -20.74 -27.98 21.57
N ILE A 630 -21.56 -26.95 21.38
CA ILE A 630 -21.12 -25.65 20.87
C ILE A 630 -20.12 -25.02 21.83
N ILE A 631 -20.34 -25.08 23.15
CA ILE A 631 -19.40 -24.59 24.17
C ILE A 631 -18.10 -25.40 24.13
N LEU A 632 -18.18 -26.73 24.02
CA LEU A 632 -17.03 -27.62 23.94
C LEU A 632 -16.25 -27.39 22.65
N VAL A 633 -16.93 -27.31 21.50
CA VAL A 633 -16.35 -26.96 20.20
C VAL A 633 -15.72 -25.57 20.26
N LYS A 634 -16.34 -24.58 20.91
CA LYS A 634 -15.73 -23.25 21.14
C LYS A 634 -14.44 -23.36 21.95
N ILE A 635 -14.45 -24.11 23.05
CA ILE A 635 -13.28 -24.27 23.93
C ILE A 635 -12.16 -25.04 23.21
N VAL A 636 -12.50 -26.12 22.50
CA VAL A 636 -11.56 -26.95 21.74
C VAL A 636 -11.01 -26.16 20.56
N ALA A 637 -11.86 -25.52 19.75
CA ALA A 637 -11.42 -24.67 18.63
C ALA A 637 -10.53 -23.53 19.12
N ALA A 638 -10.89 -22.82 20.19
CA ALA A 638 -10.04 -21.79 20.78
C ALA A 638 -8.69 -22.36 21.24
N ARG A 639 -8.67 -23.54 21.89
CA ARG A 639 -7.44 -24.18 22.38
C ARG A 639 -6.54 -24.67 21.23
N VAL A 640 -7.13 -25.24 20.18
CA VAL A 640 -6.42 -25.70 18.98
C VAL A 640 -5.84 -24.50 18.24
N VAL A 641 -6.67 -23.49 17.90
CA VAL A 641 -6.22 -22.28 17.20
C VAL A 641 -5.06 -21.61 17.94
N ARG A 642 -5.13 -21.45 19.27
CA ARG A 642 -4.05 -20.82 20.05
C ARG A 642 -2.73 -21.61 20.01
N ARG A 643 -2.78 -22.93 20.20
CA ARG A 643 -1.57 -23.78 20.15
C ARG A 643 -0.98 -23.82 18.76
N THR A 644 -1.83 -23.88 17.74
CA THR A 644 -1.40 -23.85 16.34
C THR A 644 -0.73 -22.51 16.01
N VAL A 645 -1.34 -21.37 16.35
CA VAL A 645 -0.76 -20.04 16.10
C VAL A 645 0.61 -19.89 16.76
N LEU A 646 0.74 -20.21 18.05
CA LEU A 646 2.03 -20.09 18.76
C LEU A 646 3.08 -21.03 18.17
N LYS A 647 2.70 -22.27 17.85
CA LYS A 647 3.60 -23.25 17.21
C LYS A 647 4.04 -22.77 15.83
N THR A 648 3.14 -22.22 15.02
CA THR A 648 3.45 -21.65 13.71
C THR A 648 4.41 -20.48 13.84
N ILE A 649 4.23 -19.60 14.84
CA ILE A 649 5.16 -18.49 15.08
C ILE A 649 6.56 -19.00 15.42
N LEU A 650 6.67 -19.91 16.40
CA LEU A 650 7.96 -20.48 16.78
C LEU A 650 8.64 -21.22 15.63
N GLN A 651 7.86 -21.95 14.83
CA GLN A 651 8.37 -22.70 13.68
C GLN A 651 8.88 -21.76 12.59
N ASP A 652 8.11 -20.74 12.19
CA ASP A 652 8.53 -19.77 11.18
C ASP A 652 9.78 -18.99 11.61
N LEU A 653 9.85 -18.56 12.87
CA LEU A 653 11.05 -17.90 13.41
C LEU A 653 12.26 -18.84 13.41
N LYS A 654 12.08 -20.11 13.75
CA LYS A 654 13.15 -21.12 13.69
C LYS A 654 13.65 -21.33 12.26
N ASP A 655 12.73 -21.51 11.31
CA ASP A 655 13.06 -21.78 9.90
C ASP A 655 13.77 -20.59 9.23
N LYS A 656 13.60 -19.38 9.79
CA LYS A 656 14.25 -18.15 9.35
C LYS A 656 15.49 -17.75 10.16
N GLU A 657 15.95 -18.60 11.09
CA GLU A 657 17.08 -18.31 12.00
C GLU A 657 16.85 -17.09 12.91
N LEU A 658 15.59 -16.77 13.20
CA LEU A 658 15.15 -15.65 14.04
C LEU A 658 14.73 -16.09 15.45
N LEU A 659 14.97 -17.35 15.81
CA LEU A 659 14.68 -17.92 17.13
C LEU A 659 15.98 -18.33 17.84
N ARG A 660 16.24 -17.79 19.04
CA ARG A 660 17.29 -18.26 19.94
C ARG A 660 16.68 -19.29 20.90
N VAL A 661 17.30 -20.48 20.97
CA VAL A 661 16.88 -21.58 21.84
C VAL A 661 17.40 -21.37 23.25
#